data_AF-A0A179ERW3-F1
#
_entry.id   AF-A0A179ERW3-F1
#
_cell.length_a   1.000
_cell.length_b   1.000
_cell.length_c   1.000
_cell.angle_alpha   90.00
_cell.angle_beta   90.00
_cell.angle_gamma   90.00
#
_symmetry.space_group_name_H-M   'P 1'
#
loop_
_entity.id
_entity.type
_entity.pdbx_description
1 polymer ?
#
loop_
_entity_poly.entity_id
_entity_poly.type
_entity_poly.pdbx_seq_one_letter_code
_entity_poly.pdbx_strand_id
1 'polypeptide(L)'
;MYKLQAKYLTINFNFEMTASVVTQNENSFSVQGHFRTTDDLAGLIWETEDTHSHESLKYPTNPNFKNVSLSYDYALSGYTEALDSDKASALTIQTVDGKIHYIRLWNYVTNRPEDEWEKQEGIVFPEGRTPGNGTGNLGTIQLDFDNLYEGWSPYTFDANGKWNKNPEWKKIDVTNIKTIMWAFTPIGYTGNGGGTTQYLDDSYPFAMSMTNWKVTGDTFLGNETVAASPGVIRMCDDYDDSYNLTPERIIDSYLQLGYTKIVNFYIGASHYYDKKIVDGTGILLEDKLFNQAFEAWYKDYVRRLADNQMAIIHSISMENVDAKEEWWQRTYDGTPGTSGWTPTPHFLSFTNAEVQAFYQRLAVGLADISNQFGLTPIVQLGEPWWWHQDELTPCFYDQATRNLYKAETGLDMHEFHTVNESIVGHESMLSWLQTKIGSFTLMLRDAVKVNYSNAQFTVLFFPPSVMDKTRTPMMMGMVNFPKVEWAYPNLDFFMLEDYDYLIKNQMREHQDVLEFIQNNLGYPSEKIHYFSGFVLDEEHSFVWKNIHQALVDGFNESFAEVYIWAYAQVKRDNWKQPKVIYSSHRGGNYTQPFKVSFSCDSDQLIYTLNGLDPTMETGQIYSSPIEIDKTTDIRIAYVDGGFISESVIFSYTIPMAKELPDKITSTGSFSDWVNIKSLAIGSGEIFDLSAAEDAENLYLYARGSNMNTSSNFYLDTGMDTGANIWSWPDAKMNYMIQNDKVYKYAGTGSDFNWDEIGNAKMIKTNGFVEITVSLEILGLSKPQQIRLGYGRNFEDFAPMPSRNSAIVDTLVTTNSLVNKETIAKEELLKTYKALNINSAGFEWEKTVRTEPATNTILYVTPHMEWNISGENYGLSVKVSNNKADLTPYYHELDSSILEYSKYLRGDSKNFEDILNKFAPTVGDGAIAVGISTRDGLIGTKILLTFSKTVEDSGVEIESKFQLEIELYNRPFAGSPIPDPAYNQLVEDITSGEFKPTVIQILGIGMVGVATLALIFFGSEIITFVGTIIIGITAVIVTVVEALLVIGNSIMGIFAKIAG
;
A
#
# COMPACT_ATOMS: atom_id res chain seq x y z
N MET A 1 -5.29 0.35 -34.56
CA MET A 1 -6.52 0.13 -33.78
C MET A 1 -7.74 0.38 -34.64
N TYR A 2 -8.69 -0.55 -34.65
CA TYR A 2 -9.96 -0.42 -35.35
C TYR A 2 -11.11 -1.03 -34.55
N LYS A 3 -12.34 -0.61 -34.84
CA LYS A 3 -13.56 -1.12 -34.19
C LYS A 3 -13.68 -2.63 -34.35
N LEU A 4 -14.13 -3.31 -33.30
CA LEU A 4 -14.35 -4.76 -33.30
C LEU A 4 -13.07 -5.57 -33.60
N GLN A 5 -11.88 -5.00 -33.36
CA GLN A 5 -10.63 -5.77 -33.43
C GLN A 5 -10.61 -6.81 -32.31
N ALA A 6 -10.37 -8.07 -32.67
CA ALA A 6 -10.60 -9.22 -31.79
C ALA A 6 -9.85 -9.13 -30.44
N LYS A 7 -8.62 -8.61 -30.44
CA LYS A 7 -7.83 -8.46 -29.20
C LYS A 7 -8.49 -7.57 -28.13
N TYR A 8 -9.33 -6.63 -28.54
CA TYR A 8 -10.01 -5.72 -27.61
C TYR A 8 -11.37 -6.24 -27.11
N LEU A 9 -11.83 -7.40 -27.61
CA LEU A 9 -13.02 -8.03 -27.07
C LEU A 9 -12.76 -8.51 -25.63
N THR A 10 -13.77 -8.40 -24.79
CA THR A 10 -13.77 -8.89 -23.41
C THR A 10 -14.78 -10.00 -23.24
N ILE A 11 -14.62 -10.84 -22.22
CA ILE A 11 -15.59 -11.86 -21.84
C ILE A 11 -16.01 -11.61 -20.39
N ASN A 12 -17.32 -11.57 -20.13
CA ASN A 12 -17.85 -11.44 -18.77
C ASN A 12 -18.88 -12.54 -18.50
N PHE A 13 -18.96 -13.01 -17.26
CA PHE A 13 -19.83 -14.11 -16.86
C PHE A 13 -20.11 -14.10 -15.34
N ASN A 14 -21.16 -14.81 -14.92
CA ASN A 14 -21.48 -14.97 -13.49
C ASN A 14 -20.53 -15.97 -12.80
N PHE A 15 -20.31 -15.78 -11.48
CA PHE A 15 -19.31 -16.53 -10.70
C PHE A 15 -19.41 -18.06 -10.79
N GLU A 16 -20.61 -18.60 -10.96
CA GLU A 16 -20.79 -20.06 -11.05
C GLU A 16 -20.23 -20.65 -12.32
N MET A 17 -20.14 -19.89 -13.41
CA MET A 17 -19.66 -20.39 -14.69
C MET A 17 -18.21 -19.97 -14.95
N THR A 18 -17.62 -20.46 -16.04
CA THR A 18 -16.30 -20.00 -16.50
C THR A 18 -16.35 -19.78 -18.00
N ALA A 19 -15.68 -18.75 -18.50
CA ALA A 19 -15.49 -18.54 -19.93
C ALA A 19 -14.18 -17.80 -20.22
N SER A 20 -13.66 -17.95 -21.43
CA SER A 20 -12.46 -17.26 -21.90
C SER A 20 -12.61 -16.88 -23.36
N VAL A 21 -11.85 -15.87 -23.79
CA VAL A 21 -11.68 -15.51 -25.20
C VAL A 21 -10.19 -15.59 -25.56
N VAL A 22 -9.87 -16.28 -26.65
CA VAL A 22 -8.48 -16.53 -27.08
C VAL A 22 -8.33 -16.23 -28.57
N THR A 23 -7.44 -15.31 -28.92
CA THR A 23 -7.15 -14.96 -30.32
C THR A 23 -6.08 -15.90 -30.89
N GLN A 24 -6.34 -16.50 -32.05
CA GLN A 24 -5.34 -17.34 -32.73
C GLN A 24 -4.55 -16.55 -33.78
N ASN A 25 -5.17 -15.55 -34.41
CA ASN A 25 -4.55 -14.59 -35.32
C ASN A 25 -5.48 -13.37 -35.50
N GLU A 26 -5.08 -12.41 -36.34
CA GLU A 26 -5.84 -11.17 -36.59
C GLU A 26 -7.30 -11.37 -37.03
N ASN A 27 -7.62 -12.52 -37.64
CA ASN A 27 -8.92 -12.81 -38.22
C ASN A 27 -9.59 -14.05 -37.59
N SER A 28 -9.08 -14.59 -36.49
CA SER A 28 -9.75 -15.69 -35.80
C SER A 28 -9.50 -15.73 -34.29
N PHE A 29 -10.55 -16.09 -33.57
CA PHE A 29 -10.52 -16.32 -32.13
C PHE A 29 -11.56 -17.36 -31.73
N SER A 30 -11.51 -17.83 -30.48
CA SER A 30 -12.53 -18.71 -29.92
C SER A 30 -12.99 -18.22 -28.56
N VAL A 31 -14.24 -18.58 -28.24
CA VAL A 31 -14.81 -18.51 -26.90
C VAL A 31 -15.05 -19.93 -26.43
N GLN A 32 -14.65 -20.24 -25.20
CA GLN A 32 -14.96 -21.53 -24.58
C GLN A 32 -15.18 -21.38 -23.07
N GLY A 33 -15.97 -22.26 -22.49
CA GLY A 33 -16.36 -22.18 -21.10
C GLY A 33 -17.16 -23.38 -20.61
N HIS A 34 -17.64 -23.29 -19.37
CA HIS A 34 -18.51 -24.29 -18.75
C HIS A 34 -19.71 -23.64 -18.08
N PHE A 35 -20.90 -24.18 -18.33
CA PHE A 35 -22.13 -23.86 -17.62
C PHE A 35 -22.34 -24.83 -16.45
N ARG A 36 -22.90 -24.32 -15.36
CA ARG A 36 -23.21 -25.01 -14.10
C ARG A 36 -24.62 -24.69 -13.59
N THR A 37 -25.29 -23.66 -14.12
CA THR A 37 -26.68 -23.33 -13.80
C THR A 37 -27.49 -23.01 -15.06
N THR A 38 -28.82 -23.06 -14.98
CA THR A 38 -29.72 -22.62 -16.08
C THR A 38 -29.81 -21.10 -16.24
N ASP A 39 -29.22 -20.31 -15.35
CA ASP A 39 -29.16 -18.85 -15.45
C ASP A 39 -27.80 -18.33 -15.88
N ASP A 40 -26.86 -19.23 -16.17
CA ASP A 40 -25.54 -18.85 -16.61
C ASP A 40 -25.57 -18.10 -17.94
N LEU A 41 -24.74 -17.07 -18.04
CA LEU A 41 -24.58 -16.27 -19.25
C LEU A 41 -23.13 -15.81 -19.36
N ALA A 42 -22.49 -16.16 -20.46
CA ALA A 42 -21.24 -15.51 -20.88
C ALA A 42 -21.54 -14.49 -21.98
N GLY A 43 -21.01 -13.29 -21.83
CA GLY A 43 -21.07 -12.23 -22.83
C GLY A 43 -19.68 -11.96 -23.38
N LEU A 44 -19.48 -12.19 -24.68
CA LEU A 44 -18.35 -11.64 -25.42
C LEU A 44 -18.72 -10.22 -25.84
N ILE A 45 -17.95 -9.22 -25.40
CA ILE A 45 -18.35 -7.83 -25.42
C ILE A 45 -17.33 -7.00 -26.20
N TRP A 46 -17.84 -6.14 -27.08
CA TRP A 46 -17.14 -4.95 -27.54
C TRP A 46 -17.66 -3.74 -26.79
N GLU A 47 -16.76 -2.93 -26.24
CA GLU A 47 -17.07 -1.66 -25.59
C GLU A 47 -16.55 -0.49 -26.42
N THR A 48 -17.39 0.51 -26.67
CA THR A 48 -17.00 1.69 -27.45
C THR A 48 -15.95 2.54 -26.74
N GLU A 49 -15.97 2.55 -25.40
CA GLU A 49 -14.98 3.21 -24.56
C GLU A 49 -14.01 2.15 -24.02
N ASP A 50 -12.71 2.41 -24.13
CA ASP A 50 -11.71 1.53 -23.56
C ASP A 50 -11.48 1.85 -22.08
N THR A 51 -12.00 1.00 -21.20
CA THR A 51 -11.80 1.08 -19.75
C THR A 51 -10.83 0.04 -19.21
N HIS A 52 -10.28 -0.84 -20.06
CA HIS A 52 -9.44 -1.97 -19.65
C HIS A 52 -7.97 -1.82 -20.01
N SER A 53 -7.60 -0.77 -20.74
CA SER A 53 -6.20 -0.43 -21.05
C SER A 53 -5.69 0.67 -20.14
N HIS A 54 -4.37 0.68 -19.90
CA HIS A 54 -3.67 1.84 -19.35
C HIS A 54 -3.95 3.08 -20.22
N GLU A 55 -4.05 4.26 -19.61
CA GLU A 55 -4.44 5.51 -20.29
C GLU A 55 -3.68 5.80 -21.61
N SER A 56 -2.37 5.54 -21.64
CA SER A 56 -1.52 5.71 -22.82
C SER A 56 -1.75 4.71 -23.97
N LEU A 57 -2.56 3.68 -23.74
CA LEU A 57 -2.79 2.56 -24.67
C LEU A 57 -4.26 2.44 -25.12
N LYS A 58 -5.16 3.26 -24.58
CA LYS A 58 -6.58 3.23 -24.91
C LYS A 58 -6.83 3.54 -26.38
N TYR A 59 -7.74 2.80 -27.01
CA TYR A 59 -8.29 3.24 -28.28
C TYR A 59 -9.26 4.42 -28.08
N PRO A 60 -9.33 5.38 -29.03
CA PRO A 60 -10.27 6.48 -28.94
C PRO A 60 -11.74 6.05 -28.95
N THR A 61 -12.55 6.65 -28.06
CA THR A 61 -14.00 6.43 -27.97
C THR A 61 -14.72 6.94 -29.23
N ASN A 62 -15.41 6.05 -29.94
CA ASN A 62 -16.21 6.40 -31.12
C ASN A 62 -17.49 5.55 -31.22
N PRO A 63 -18.67 6.06 -30.80
CA PRO A 63 -19.91 5.29 -30.76
C PRO A 63 -20.61 5.12 -32.12
N ASN A 64 -20.12 5.75 -33.19
CA ASN A 64 -20.80 5.77 -34.49
C ASN A 64 -20.40 4.60 -35.40
N PHE A 65 -21.25 3.59 -35.51
CA PHE A 65 -21.05 2.41 -36.36
C PHE A 65 -21.66 2.53 -37.77
N LYS A 66 -22.02 3.74 -38.20
CA LYS A 66 -22.46 3.96 -39.59
C LYS A 66 -21.36 3.54 -40.58
N ASN A 67 -21.76 2.94 -41.70
CA ASN A 67 -20.87 2.38 -42.71
C ASN A 67 -19.88 1.31 -42.18
N VAL A 68 -20.12 0.73 -41.00
CA VAL A 68 -19.31 -0.40 -40.49
C VAL A 68 -19.99 -1.71 -40.87
N SER A 69 -19.20 -2.69 -41.29
CA SER A 69 -19.69 -4.06 -41.47
C SER A 69 -18.74 -5.06 -40.83
N LEU A 70 -19.30 -6.12 -40.24
CA LEU A 70 -18.58 -7.24 -39.67
C LEU A 70 -19.04 -8.54 -40.36
N SER A 71 -18.11 -9.38 -40.79
CA SER A 71 -18.40 -10.73 -41.27
C SER A 71 -17.47 -11.75 -40.61
N TYR A 72 -17.99 -12.94 -40.31
CA TYR A 72 -17.22 -14.05 -39.77
C TYR A 72 -17.95 -15.38 -39.98
N ASP A 73 -17.17 -16.45 -40.08
CA ASP A 73 -17.66 -17.81 -39.98
C ASP A 73 -17.69 -18.25 -38.53
N TYR A 74 -18.75 -18.95 -38.13
CA TYR A 74 -18.87 -19.50 -36.79
C TYR A 74 -19.06 -21.01 -36.81
N ALA A 75 -18.51 -21.68 -35.80
CA ALA A 75 -18.84 -23.05 -35.45
C ALA A 75 -19.11 -23.15 -33.94
N LEU A 76 -20.34 -23.47 -33.58
CA LEU A 76 -20.84 -23.58 -32.20
C LEU A 76 -20.93 -25.05 -31.79
N SER A 77 -20.57 -25.35 -30.54
CA SER A 77 -20.57 -26.71 -30.00
C SER A 77 -20.77 -26.74 -28.49
N GLY A 78 -21.12 -27.92 -27.96
CA GLY A 78 -21.31 -28.15 -26.52
C GLY A 78 -22.73 -27.83 -26.06
N TYR A 79 -22.87 -27.53 -24.77
CA TYR A 79 -24.15 -27.38 -24.08
C TYR A 79 -24.75 -25.97 -24.23
N THR A 80 -25.04 -25.56 -25.46
CA THR A 80 -25.60 -24.24 -25.76
C THR A 80 -26.62 -24.32 -26.89
N GLU A 81 -27.56 -23.37 -26.94
CA GLU A 81 -28.62 -23.33 -27.95
C GLU A 81 -28.07 -22.99 -29.34
N ALA A 82 -28.47 -23.75 -30.36
CA ALA A 82 -28.15 -23.44 -31.75
C ALA A 82 -28.80 -22.12 -32.17
N LEU A 83 -28.18 -21.35 -33.08
CA LEU A 83 -28.69 -20.01 -33.45
C LEU A 83 -30.07 -20.05 -34.12
N ASP A 84 -30.44 -21.14 -34.78
CA ASP A 84 -31.75 -21.35 -35.41
C ASP A 84 -32.84 -21.79 -34.41
N SER A 85 -32.49 -22.06 -33.15
CA SER A 85 -33.42 -22.39 -32.06
C SER A 85 -34.39 -21.25 -31.76
N ASP A 86 -35.58 -21.60 -31.27
CA ASP A 86 -36.55 -20.66 -30.70
C ASP A 86 -36.07 -20.03 -29.38
N LYS A 87 -35.02 -20.61 -28.78
CA LYS A 87 -34.38 -20.13 -27.55
C LYS A 87 -32.96 -19.62 -27.78
N ALA A 88 -32.55 -19.43 -29.04
CA ALA A 88 -31.22 -18.92 -29.37
C ALA A 88 -30.94 -17.57 -28.70
N SER A 89 -29.72 -17.40 -28.20
CA SER A 89 -29.27 -16.13 -27.63
C SER A 89 -29.25 -15.04 -28.71
N ALA A 90 -29.59 -13.81 -28.30
CA ALA A 90 -29.54 -12.64 -29.18
C ALA A 90 -28.19 -11.92 -29.05
N LEU A 91 -27.78 -11.23 -30.12
CA LEU A 91 -26.80 -10.16 -30.03
C LEU A 91 -27.47 -8.98 -29.31
N THR A 92 -26.87 -8.50 -28.23
CA THR A 92 -27.38 -7.37 -27.46
C THR A 92 -26.59 -6.12 -27.81
N ILE A 93 -27.29 -5.05 -28.17
CA ILE A 93 -26.68 -3.73 -28.38
C ILE A 93 -27.23 -2.77 -27.34
N GLN A 94 -26.33 -2.14 -26.58
CA GLN A 94 -26.68 -1.03 -25.72
C GLN A 94 -26.21 0.27 -26.36
N THR A 95 -27.06 1.28 -26.38
CA THR A 95 -26.71 2.63 -26.85
C THR A 95 -26.30 3.53 -25.69
N VAL A 96 -25.61 4.64 -25.96
CA VAL A 96 -25.13 5.58 -24.93
C VAL A 96 -26.30 6.21 -24.15
N ASP A 97 -27.48 6.35 -24.76
CA ASP A 97 -28.71 6.81 -24.10
C ASP A 97 -29.42 5.72 -23.26
N GLY A 98 -28.82 4.53 -23.13
CA GLY A 98 -29.26 3.45 -22.25
C GLY A 98 -30.32 2.51 -22.85
N LYS A 99 -30.69 2.66 -24.12
CA LYS A 99 -31.59 1.70 -24.78
C LYS A 99 -30.86 0.37 -25.02
N ILE A 100 -31.62 -0.71 -24.93
CA ILE A 100 -31.15 -2.08 -25.16
C ILE A 100 -31.94 -2.65 -26.33
N HIS A 101 -31.22 -3.13 -27.33
CA HIS A 101 -31.76 -3.77 -28.53
C HIS A 101 -31.33 -5.24 -28.58
N TYR A 102 -32.25 -6.12 -28.96
CA TYR A 102 -31.98 -7.55 -29.11
C TYR A 102 -32.12 -7.94 -30.58
N ILE A 103 -31.04 -8.50 -31.13
CA ILE A 103 -30.91 -8.85 -32.55
C ILE A 103 -30.71 -10.36 -32.67
N ARG A 104 -31.62 -11.05 -33.38
CA ARG A 104 -31.49 -12.49 -33.63
C ARG A 104 -30.43 -12.76 -34.70
N LEU A 105 -29.28 -13.31 -34.31
CA LEU A 105 -28.14 -13.56 -35.20
C LEU A 105 -28.47 -14.50 -36.37
N TRP A 106 -29.38 -15.46 -36.21
CA TRP A 106 -29.81 -16.37 -37.28
C TRP A 106 -30.30 -15.63 -38.53
N ASN A 107 -30.99 -14.50 -38.35
CA ASN A 107 -31.49 -13.71 -39.47
C ASN A 107 -30.34 -13.14 -40.33
N TYR A 108 -29.11 -13.08 -39.80
CA TYR A 108 -27.91 -12.55 -40.45
C TYR A 108 -26.94 -13.64 -40.91
N VAL A 109 -27.28 -14.92 -40.79
CA VAL A 109 -26.50 -16.03 -41.35
C VAL A 109 -26.75 -16.07 -42.86
N THR A 110 -25.76 -15.66 -43.65
CA THR A 110 -25.90 -15.42 -45.09
C THR A 110 -26.07 -16.70 -45.90
N ASN A 111 -25.50 -17.81 -45.43
CA ASN A 111 -25.52 -19.11 -46.09
C ASN A 111 -26.55 -20.09 -45.49
N ARG A 112 -27.53 -19.62 -44.71
CA ARG A 112 -28.64 -20.46 -44.20
C ARG A 112 -29.68 -20.80 -45.29
N PRO A 113 -30.50 -21.86 -45.13
CA PRO A 113 -31.65 -22.12 -45.99
C PRO A 113 -32.64 -20.95 -46.06
N GLU A 114 -33.52 -20.93 -47.05
CA GLU A 114 -34.64 -19.97 -47.05
C GLU A 114 -35.67 -20.34 -45.98
N ASP A 115 -36.09 -19.36 -45.19
CA ASP A 115 -37.26 -19.49 -44.33
C ASP A 115 -38.55 -19.55 -45.15
N GLU A 116 -39.61 -20.08 -44.56
CA GLU A 116 -40.93 -20.14 -45.20
C GLU A 116 -41.48 -18.76 -45.59
N TRP A 117 -41.20 -17.73 -44.78
CA TRP A 117 -41.62 -16.35 -45.09
C TRP A 117 -40.83 -15.76 -46.26
N GLU A 118 -39.54 -16.10 -46.42
CA GLU A 118 -38.71 -15.67 -47.55
C GLU A 118 -39.22 -16.29 -48.86
N LYS A 119 -39.53 -17.59 -48.85
CA LYS A 119 -40.09 -18.32 -50.00
C LYS A 119 -41.43 -17.73 -50.45
N GLN A 120 -42.30 -17.40 -49.50
CA GLN A 120 -43.65 -16.89 -49.81
C GLN A 120 -43.62 -15.46 -50.35
N GLU A 121 -42.78 -14.59 -49.77
CA GLU A 121 -42.74 -13.17 -50.12
C GLU A 121 -41.76 -12.87 -51.28
N GLY A 122 -40.89 -13.83 -51.64
CA GLY A 122 -39.91 -13.68 -52.71
C GLY A 122 -38.78 -12.71 -52.35
N ILE A 123 -38.43 -12.64 -51.07
CA ILE A 123 -37.40 -11.74 -50.51
C ILE A 123 -36.42 -12.60 -49.71
N VAL A 124 -35.12 -12.33 -49.82
CA VAL A 124 -34.09 -12.93 -48.96
C VAL A 124 -33.49 -11.88 -48.02
N PHE A 125 -33.30 -12.22 -46.75
CA PHE A 125 -32.66 -11.36 -45.76
C PHE A 125 -31.46 -12.06 -45.10
N PRO A 126 -30.27 -11.41 -45.00
CA PRO A 126 -29.97 -10.06 -45.50
C PRO A 126 -30.02 -9.97 -47.03
N GLU A 127 -30.29 -8.76 -47.55
CA GLU A 127 -30.42 -8.54 -49.00
C GLU A 127 -29.14 -8.98 -49.74
N GLY A 128 -29.31 -9.69 -50.85
CA GLY A 128 -28.18 -10.17 -51.67
C GLY A 128 -27.49 -11.44 -51.17
N ARG A 129 -27.95 -12.05 -50.07
CA ARG A 129 -27.42 -13.35 -49.63
C ARG A 129 -27.78 -14.48 -50.60
N THR A 130 -26.96 -15.54 -50.62
CA THR A 130 -27.25 -16.78 -51.36
C THR A 130 -27.63 -17.89 -50.38
N PRO A 131 -28.86 -18.44 -50.44
CA PRO A 131 -29.26 -19.55 -49.59
C PRO A 131 -28.31 -20.75 -49.72
N GLY A 132 -28.03 -21.40 -48.60
CA GLY A 132 -27.06 -22.50 -48.53
C GLY A 132 -27.39 -23.52 -47.44
N ASN A 133 -26.37 -24.25 -47.00
CA ASN A 133 -26.49 -25.35 -46.03
C ASN A 133 -26.03 -24.96 -44.61
N GLY A 134 -26.00 -23.67 -44.28
CA GLY A 134 -25.74 -23.21 -42.92
C GLY A 134 -26.77 -23.78 -41.94
N THR A 135 -26.33 -24.07 -40.73
CA THR A 135 -27.13 -24.61 -39.62
C THR A 135 -27.01 -23.67 -38.43
N GLY A 136 -27.86 -23.79 -37.41
CA GLY A 136 -27.69 -22.99 -36.19
C GLY A 136 -26.34 -23.18 -35.47
N ASN A 137 -25.58 -24.22 -35.80
CA ASN A 137 -24.25 -24.49 -35.23
C ASN A 137 -23.09 -24.16 -36.17
N LEU A 138 -23.34 -23.85 -37.44
CA LEU A 138 -22.29 -23.63 -38.43
C LEU A 138 -22.80 -22.71 -39.54
N GLY A 139 -22.12 -21.60 -39.79
CA GLY A 139 -22.48 -20.72 -40.89
C GLY A 139 -21.62 -19.47 -40.97
N THR A 140 -22.04 -18.54 -41.84
CA THR A 140 -21.35 -17.27 -42.07
C THR A 140 -22.28 -16.13 -41.70
N ILE A 141 -21.94 -15.36 -40.67
CA ILE A 141 -22.69 -14.18 -40.24
C ILE A 141 -22.16 -12.95 -40.98
N GLN A 142 -23.08 -12.08 -41.40
CA GLN A 142 -22.76 -10.75 -41.89
C GLN A 142 -23.65 -9.71 -41.21
N LEU A 143 -23.03 -8.85 -40.41
CA LEU A 143 -23.65 -7.71 -39.76
C LEU A 143 -23.27 -6.44 -40.52
N ASP A 144 -24.20 -5.95 -41.32
CA ASP A 144 -24.15 -4.59 -41.85
C ASP A 144 -24.83 -3.67 -40.83
N PHE A 145 -24.05 -2.84 -40.13
CA PHE A 145 -24.59 -1.98 -39.08
C PHE A 145 -25.56 -0.95 -39.63
N ASP A 146 -25.41 -0.53 -40.89
CA ASP A 146 -26.38 0.33 -41.54
C ASP A 146 -27.71 -0.35 -41.77
N ASN A 147 -27.81 -1.67 -41.65
CA ASN A 147 -29.03 -2.47 -41.87
C ASN A 147 -29.28 -3.47 -40.73
N LEU A 148 -29.02 -3.05 -39.49
CA LEU A 148 -29.32 -3.84 -38.30
C LEU A 148 -30.72 -3.53 -37.75
N TYR A 149 -31.43 -4.59 -37.38
CA TYR A 149 -32.81 -4.54 -36.89
C TYR A 149 -32.95 -5.33 -35.60
N GLU A 150 -33.68 -4.75 -34.64
CA GLU A 150 -34.15 -5.45 -33.44
C GLU A 150 -35.40 -6.28 -33.74
N GLY A 151 -35.60 -7.33 -32.94
CA GLY A 151 -36.76 -8.23 -33.04
C GLY A 151 -36.39 -9.64 -33.46
N TRP A 152 -37.37 -10.55 -33.39
CA TRP A 152 -37.14 -11.99 -33.60
C TRP A 152 -37.13 -12.40 -35.08
N SER A 153 -38.06 -11.87 -35.87
CA SER A 153 -38.22 -12.20 -37.29
C SER A 153 -38.82 -10.99 -38.04
N PRO A 154 -38.43 -10.75 -39.31
CA PRO A 154 -39.02 -9.70 -40.13
C PRO A 154 -40.52 -9.91 -40.43
N TYR A 155 -40.99 -11.16 -40.36
CA TYR A 155 -42.39 -11.53 -40.57
C TYR A 155 -42.93 -12.41 -39.44
N THR A 156 -44.21 -12.26 -39.11
CA THR A 156 -44.96 -13.11 -38.18
C THR A 156 -46.09 -13.84 -38.91
N PHE A 157 -46.37 -15.06 -38.49
CA PHE A 157 -47.41 -15.90 -39.07
C PHE A 157 -48.73 -15.68 -38.32
N ASP A 158 -49.79 -15.30 -39.03
CA ASP A 158 -51.10 -15.09 -38.43
C ASP A 158 -51.94 -16.37 -38.34
N ALA A 159 -53.03 -16.31 -37.57
CA ALA A 159 -53.95 -17.44 -37.39
C ALA A 159 -54.68 -17.88 -38.68
N ASN A 160 -54.62 -17.08 -39.75
CA ASN A 160 -55.22 -17.40 -41.05
C ASN A 160 -54.22 -18.08 -41.99
N GLY A 161 -53.01 -18.36 -41.52
CA GLY A 161 -51.97 -19.03 -42.29
C GLY A 161 -51.18 -18.10 -43.22
N LYS A 162 -51.11 -16.80 -42.91
CA LYS A 162 -50.42 -15.80 -43.73
C LYS A 162 -49.28 -15.12 -42.97
N TRP A 163 -48.14 -14.95 -43.64
CA TRP A 163 -47.04 -14.11 -43.16
C TRP A 163 -47.36 -12.62 -43.33
N ASN A 164 -47.14 -11.84 -42.27
CA ASN A 164 -47.29 -10.39 -42.26
C ASN A 164 -46.01 -9.74 -41.74
N LYS A 165 -45.70 -8.53 -42.22
CA LYS A 165 -44.55 -7.76 -41.71
C LYS A 165 -44.67 -7.59 -40.21
N ASN A 166 -43.61 -7.92 -39.50
CA ASN A 166 -43.57 -7.79 -38.05
C ASN A 166 -43.36 -6.31 -37.67
N PRO A 167 -44.32 -5.66 -36.99
CA PRO A 167 -44.14 -4.26 -36.56
C PRO A 167 -43.03 -4.10 -35.52
N GLU A 168 -42.62 -5.18 -34.84
CA GLU A 168 -41.51 -5.17 -33.89
C GLU A 168 -40.14 -5.31 -34.56
N TRP A 169 -40.09 -5.58 -35.87
CA TRP A 169 -38.84 -5.59 -36.64
C TRP A 169 -38.43 -4.16 -37.01
N LYS A 170 -37.66 -3.53 -36.12
CA LYS A 170 -37.32 -2.09 -36.21
C LYS A 170 -35.83 -1.90 -36.44
N LYS A 171 -35.49 -1.00 -37.35
CA LYS A 171 -34.10 -0.65 -37.62
C LYS A 171 -33.53 0.12 -36.43
N ILE A 172 -32.35 -0.26 -35.96
CA ILE A 172 -31.71 0.39 -34.81
C ILE A 172 -30.88 1.61 -35.25
N ASP A 173 -30.70 2.58 -34.35
CA ASP A 173 -29.77 3.69 -34.55
C ASP A 173 -28.35 3.26 -34.15
N VAL A 174 -27.48 3.11 -35.14
CA VAL A 174 -26.09 2.67 -34.94
C VAL A 174 -25.10 3.83 -34.74
N THR A 175 -25.57 5.07 -34.71
CA THR A 175 -24.69 6.24 -34.55
C THR A 175 -24.21 6.46 -33.12
N ASN A 176 -24.80 5.75 -32.15
CA ASN A 176 -24.59 5.97 -30.73
C ASN A 176 -24.46 4.66 -29.91
N ILE A 177 -23.78 3.66 -30.44
CA ILE A 177 -23.57 2.36 -29.78
C ILE A 177 -22.57 2.50 -28.64
N LYS A 178 -22.95 2.01 -27.45
CA LYS A 178 -22.10 1.91 -26.27
C LYS A 178 -21.42 0.55 -26.17
N THR A 179 -22.19 -0.54 -26.28
CA THR A 179 -21.67 -1.91 -26.23
C THR A 179 -22.37 -2.82 -27.23
N ILE A 180 -21.66 -3.86 -27.69
CA ILE A 180 -22.17 -4.96 -28.50
C ILE A 180 -21.78 -6.25 -27.80
N MET A 181 -22.75 -7.11 -27.49
CA MET A 181 -22.52 -8.35 -26.75
C MET A 181 -23.07 -9.57 -27.48
N TRP A 182 -22.21 -10.54 -27.76
CA TRP A 182 -22.60 -11.90 -28.16
C TRP A 182 -22.83 -12.72 -26.89
N ALA A 183 -24.08 -13.11 -26.67
CA ALA A 183 -24.47 -13.90 -25.51
C ALA A 183 -24.33 -15.41 -25.80
N PHE A 184 -23.84 -16.14 -24.80
CA PHE A 184 -23.80 -17.59 -24.75
C PHE A 184 -24.56 -18.06 -23.53
N THR A 185 -25.58 -18.89 -23.75
CA THR A 185 -26.45 -19.41 -22.68
C THR A 185 -26.57 -20.93 -22.76
N PRO A 186 -26.81 -21.62 -21.63
CA PRO A 186 -26.99 -23.07 -21.60
C PRO A 186 -28.29 -23.49 -22.32
N ILE A 187 -28.35 -24.76 -22.71
CA ILE A 187 -29.61 -25.37 -23.16
C ILE A 187 -30.63 -25.28 -22.02
N GLY A 188 -31.81 -24.74 -22.32
CA GLY A 188 -32.85 -24.55 -21.30
C GLY A 188 -32.71 -23.30 -20.43
N TYR A 189 -31.92 -22.30 -20.87
CA TYR A 189 -31.75 -21.01 -20.18
C TYR A 189 -33.08 -20.40 -19.71
N THR A 190 -33.14 -20.03 -18.43
CA THR A 190 -34.34 -19.46 -17.77
C THR A 190 -34.31 -17.94 -17.66
N GLY A 191 -33.11 -17.35 -17.63
CA GLY A 191 -32.86 -15.92 -17.56
C GLY A 191 -33.31 -15.24 -16.26
N ASN A 192 -32.87 -14.00 -16.05
CA ASN A 192 -33.20 -13.17 -14.86
C ASN A 192 -34.68 -12.76 -14.72
N GLY A 193 -35.60 -13.40 -15.46
CA GLY A 193 -36.98 -12.95 -15.71
C GLY A 193 -38.10 -13.80 -15.08
N GLY A 194 -37.82 -14.62 -14.07
CA GLY A 194 -38.86 -15.24 -13.21
C GLY A 194 -38.91 -16.77 -13.14
N GLY A 195 -37.91 -17.49 -13.66
CA GLY A 195 -37.71 -18.92 -13.37
C GLY A 195 -36.98 -19.15 -12.05
N THR A 196 -37.12 -20.33 -11.45
CA THR A 196 -36.24 -20.76 -10.35
C THR A 196 -34.92 -21.24 -10.96
N THR A 197 -33.79 -20.61 -10.63
CA THR A 197 -32.44 -21.06 -11.00
C THR A 197 -32.30 -22.55 -10.71
N GLN A 198 -31.90 -23.34 -11.71
CA GLN A 198 -31.63 -24.75 -11.53
C GLN A 198 -30.14 -25.00 -11.66
N TYR A 199 -29.58 -25.71 -10.67
CA TYR A 199 -28.22 -26.23 -10.76
C TYR A 199 -28.20 -27.39 -11.74
N LEU A 200 -27.23 -27.36 -12.66
CA LEU A 200 -26.96 -28.49 -13.53
C LEU A 200 -26.31 -29.60 -12.69
N ASP A 201 -26.50 -30.86 -13.09
CA ASP A 201 -25.98 -32.02 -12.37
C ASP A 201 -24.46 -32.19 -12.50
N ASP A 202 -23.85 -31.48 -13.45
CA ASP A 202 -22.42 -31.46 -13.72
C ASP A 202 -21.98 -30.12 -14.35
N SER A 203 -20.69 -29.98 -14.62
CA SER A 203 -20.08 -28.89 -15.39
C SER A 203 -20.11 -29.18 -16.89
N TYR A 204 -20.85 -28.38 -17.65
CA TYR A 204 -21.11 -28.64 -19.07
C TYR A 204 -20.34 -27.68 -19.99
N PRO A 205 -19.44 -28.20 -20.86
CA PRO A 205 -18.64 -27.35 -21.73
C PRO A 205 -19.45 -26.75 -22.88
N PHE A 206 -19.05 -25.55 -23.31
CA PHE A 206 -19.47 -24.93 -24.57
C PHE A 206 -18.27 -24.29 -25.28
N ALA A 207 -18.35 -24.17 -26.60
CA ALA A 207 -17.34 -23.45 -27.36
C ALA A 207 -17.91 -22.88 -28.67
N MET A 208 -17.35 -21.76 -29.11
CA MET A 208 -17.59 -21.17 -30.42
C MET A 208 -16.27 -20.71 -31.04
N SER A 209 -15.92 -21.24 -32.21
CA SER A 209 -14.84 -20.67 -33.02
C SER A 209 -15.40 -19.60 -33.95
N MET A 210 -14.78 -18.43 -33.98
CA MET A 210 -15.07 -17.34 -34.91
C MET A 210 -13.87 -17.13 -35.81
N THR A 211 -14.02 -17.43 -37.10
CA THR A 211 -12.95 -17.38 -38.10
C THR A 211 -13.33 -16.45 -39.25
N ASN A 212 -12.36 -16.04 -40.06
CA ASN A 212 -12.57 -15.05 -41.12
C ASN A 212 -13.20 -13.75 -40.58
N TRP A 213 -12.85 -13.37 -39.35
CA TRP A 213 -13.33 -12.17 -38.67
C TRP A 213 -12.84 -10.92 -39.40
N LYS A 214 -13.73 -10.28 -40.14
CA LYS A 214 -13.41 -9.19 -41.04
C LYS A 214 -14.31 -8.00 -40.75
N VAL A 215 -13.68 -6.90 -40.35
CA VAL A 215 -14.33 -5.61 -40.13
C VAL A 215 -13.97 -4.67 -41.27
N THR A 216 -14.96 -4.02 -41.89
CA THR A 216 -14.76 -3.13 -43.03
C THR A 216 -15.54 -1.82 -42.88
N GLY A 217 -15.12 -0.79 -43.63
CA GLY A 217 -15.76 0.52 -43.65
C GLY A 217 -15.14 1.49 -42.65
N ASP A 218 -15.96 2.34 -42.03
CA ASP A 218 -15.52 3.44 -41.15
C ASP A 218 -15.08 2.95 -39.76
N THR A 219 -14.01 2.17 -39.73
CA THR A 219 -13.57 1.37 -38.57
C THR A 219 -12.34 1.91 -37.85
N PHE A 220 -11.53 2.77 -38.50
CA PHE A 220 -10.27 3.25 -37.95
C PHE A 220 -10.49 4.08 -36.68
N LEU A 221 -9.81 3.72 -35.59
CA LEU A 221 -9.85 4.44 -34.31
C LEU A 221 -8.56 5.23 -34.07
N GLY A 222 -7.42 4.68 -34.48
CA GLY A 222 -6.12 5.30 -34.27
C GLY A 222 -4.97 4.34 -34.54
N ASN A 223 -3.75 4.87 -34.45
CA ASN A 223 -2.54 4.07 -34.53
C ASN A 223 -2.23 3.44 -33.17
N GLU A 224 -1.77 2.18 -33.18
CA GLU A 224 -1.31 1.55 -31.93
C GLU A 224 -0.05 2.25 -31.40
N THR A 225 0.05 2.33 -30.08
CA THR A 225 1.24 2.85 -29.40
C THR A 225 2.42 1.92 -29.70
N VAL A 226 3.56 2.52 -30.05
CA VAL A 226 4.80 1.77 -30.31
C VAL A 226 5.33 1.22 -28.99
N ALA A 227 5.92 0.01 -29.03
CA ALA A 227 6.60 -0.58 -27.88
C ALA A 227 7.58 0.43 -27.25
N ALA A 228 7.50 0.61 -25.93
CA ALA A 228 8.44 1.45 -25.20
C ALA A 228 9.82 0.79 -25.17
N SER A 229 10.85 1.58 -24.88
CA SER A 229 12.17 1.04 -24.56
C SER A 229 12.05 0.04 -23.39
N PRO A 230 12.69 -1.14 -23.45
CA PRO A 230 12.65 -2.10 -22.37
C PRO A 230 13.09 -1.48 -21.04
N GLY A 231 12.20 -1.57 -20.04
CA GLY A 231 12.45 -1.19 -18.66
C GLY A 231 13.16 -2.30 -17.88
N VAL A 232 13.69 -1.94 -16.70
CA VAL A 232 14.40 -2.88 -15.82
C VAL A 232 13.50 -3.51 -14.76
N ILE A 233 12.29 -2.98 -14.54
CA ILE A 233 11.31 -3.49 -13.59
C ILE A 233 10.49 -4.61 -14.26
N ARG A 234 10.14 -5.63 -13.49
CA ARG A 234 9.33 -6.78 -13.95
C ARG A 234 7.88 -6.60 -13.55
N MET A 235 6.99 -7.13 -14.38
CA MET A 235 5.56 -7.10 -14.10
C MET A 235 5.17 -8.29 -13.23
N CYS A 236 4.29 -8.05 -12.27
CA CYS A 236 3.48 -9.08 -11.66
C CYS A 236 1.99 -8.84 -11.95
N ASP A 237 1.24 -9.90 -12.24
CA ASP A 237 -0.18 -9.86 -12.61
C ASP A 237 -0.88 -11.15 -12.14
N ASP A 238 -2.21 -11.20 -12.20
CA ASP A 238 -3.01 -12.31 -11.69
C ASP A 238 -4.09 -12.76 -12.68
N TYR A 239 -4.44 -14.06 -12.62
CA TYR A 239 -5.50 -14.64 -13.45
C TYR A 239 -6.90 -14.10 -13.11
N ASP A 240 -7.25 -14.06 -11.83
CA ASP A 240 -8.58 -13.62 -11.35
C ASP A 240 -8.84 -12.13 -11.67
N ASP A 241 -7.78 -11.33 -11.84
CA ASP A 241 -7.86 -9.92 -12.28
C ASP A 241 -7.93 -9.72 -13.81
N SER A 242 -7.61 -10.75 -14.60
CA SER A 242 -7.31 -10.60 -16.04
C SER A 242 -8.03 -11.58 -16.97
N TYR A 243 -8.71 -12.61 -16.45
CA TYR A 243 -9.36 -13.65 -17.27
C TYR A 243 -10.38 -13.11 -18.28
N ASN A 244 -10.93 -11.92 -18.02
CA ASN A 244 -11.92 -11.26 -18.86
C ASN A 244 -11.32 -10.61 -20.12
N LEU A 245 -10.00 -10.45 -20.20
CA LEU A 245 -9.28 -9.86 -21.33
C LEU A 245 -8.65 -10.93 -22.22
N THR A 246 -8.38 -10.62 -23.49
CA THR A 246 -7.58 -11.53 -24.32
C THR A 246 -6.12 -11.53 -23.86
N PRO A 247 -5.41 -12.67 -23.88
CA PRO A 247 -3.97 -12.71 -23.59
C PRO A 247 -3.16 -11.80 -24.51
N GLU A 248 -3.57 -11.68 -25.78
CA GLU A 248 -2.97 -10.77 -26.75
C GLU A 248 -2.90 -9.33 -26.26
N ARG A 249 -4.03 -8.81 -25.76
CA ARG A 249 -4.13 -7.45 -25.26
C ARG A 249 -3.21 -7.21 -24.07
N ILE A 250 -3.11 -8.18 -23.17
CA ILE A 250 -2.27 -8.06 -21.97
C ILE A 250 -0.79 -8.02 -22.35
N ILE A 251 -0.33 -8.98 -23.18
CA ILE A 251 1.07 -9.05 -23.60
C ILE A 251 1.46 -7.84 -24.45
N ASP A 252 0.61 -7.39 -25.37
CA ASP A 252 0.84 -6.15 -26.11
C ASP A 252 1.03 -4.96 -25.17
N SER A 253 0.18 -4.83 -24.14
CA SER A 253 0.30 -3.76 -23.15
C SER A 253 1.58 -3.84 -22.34
N TYR A 254 2.02 -5.03 -21.93
CA TYR A 254 3.29 -5.19 -21.23
C TYR A 254 4.45 -4.63 -22.06
N LEU A 255 4.53 -5.03 -23.34
CA LEU A 255 5.57 -4.59 -24.26
C LEU A 255 5.48 -3.08 -24.53
N GLN A 256 4.26 -2.54 -24.69
CA GLN A 256 4.01 -1.11 -24.87
C GLN A 256 4.38 -0.27 -23.64
N LEU A 257 4.30 -0.85 -22.44
CA LEU A 257 4.73 -0.22 -21.19
C LEU A 257 6.19 -0.54 -20.82
N GLY A 258 6.90 -1.31 -21.65
CA GLY A 258 8.32 -1.62 -21.48
C GLY A 258 8.62 -2.80 -20.54
N TYR A 259 7.63 -3.58 -20.12
CA TYR A 259 7.86 -4.79 -19.32
C TYR A 259 8.34 -5.92 -20.23
N THR A 260 9.52 -6.46 -19.91
CA THR A 260 10.20 -7.49 -20.71
C THR A 260 10.88 -8.50 -19.77
N LYS A 261 11.57 -9.49 -20.36
CA LYS A 261 12.40 -10.51 -19.69
C LYS A 261 11.64 -11.58 -18.89
N ILE A 262 10.86 -11.20 -17.89
CA ILE A 262 10.13 -12.15 -17.03
C ILE A 262 8.89 -11.51 -16.43
N VAL A 263 7.82 -12.28 -16.30
CA VAL A 263 6.58 -11.92 -15.61
C VAL A 263 6.35 -12.89 -14.46
N ASN A 264 5.98 -12.38 -13.29
CA ASN A 264 5.36 -13.22 -12.26
C ASN A 264 3.84 -13.21 -12.50
N PHE A 265 3.23 -14.39 -12.55
CA PHE A 265 1.80 -14.50 -12.80
C PHE A 265 1.14 -15.37 -11.74
N TYR A 266 0.32 -14.72 -10.92
CA TYR A 266 -0.40 -15.35 -9.83
C TYR A 266 -1.62 -16.12 -10.35
N ILE A 267 -1.81 -17.29 -9.79
CA ILE A 267 -2.94 -18.17 -10.04
C ILE A 267 -3.71 -18.20 -8.74
N GLY A 268 -4.71 -17.31 -8.68
CA GLY A 268 -5.52 -17.03 -7.51
C GLY A 268 -6.35 -18.21 -7.00
N ALA A 269 -7.29 -17.89 -6.11
CA ALA A 269 -8.07 -18.87 -5.38
C ALA A 269 -9.27 -19.44 -6.16
N SER A 270 -9.54 -18.92 -7.36
CA SER A 270 -10.76 -19.23 -8.11
C SER A 270 -10.54 -19.38 -9.62
N HIS A 271 -11.61 -19.74 -10.34
CA HIS A 271 -11.74 -19.80 -11.81
C HIS A 271 -10.75 -20.63 -12.64
N TYR A 272 -9.63 -21.14 -12.12
CA TYR A 272 -8.68 -21.95 -12.90
C TYR A 272 -9.07 -23.43 -12.98
N TYR A 273 -9.72 -23.94 -11.94
CA TYR A 273 -10.17 -25.31 -11.82
C TYR A 273 -11.62 -25.48 -12.28
N ASP A 274 -12.06 -26.72 -12.46
CA ASP A 274 -13.47 -27.02 -12.74
C ASP A 274 -14.23 -27.33 -11.43
N LYS A 275 -15.54 -27.07 -11.42
CA LYS A 275 -16.41 -27.30 -10.26
C LYS A 275 -17.81 -27.73 -10.69
N LYS A 276 -18.59 -28.28 -9.77
CA LYS A 276 -20.04 -28.47 -9.92
C LYS A 276 -20.78 -27.76 -8.79
N ILE A 277 -22.07 -27.46 -8.96
CA ILE A 277 -22.88 -26.82 -7.92
C ILE A 277 -23.79 -27.85 -7.27
N VAL A 278 -23.72 -27.98 -5.95
CA VAL A 278 -24.56 -28.86 -5.14
C VAL A 278 -25.23 -28.02 -4.07
N ASP A 279 -26.57 -27.95 -4.10
CA ASP A 279 -27.37 -27.17 -3.15
C ASP A 279 -26.91 -25.70 -2.98
N GLY A 280 -26.42 -25.10 -4.07
CA GLY A 280 -25.91 -23.72 -4.09
C GLY A 280 -24.47 -23.54 -3.63
N THR A 281 -23.75 -24.64 -3.36
CA THR A 281 -22.33 -24.62 -3.02
C THR A 281 -21.50 -25.18 -4.16
N GLY A 282 -20.45 -24.47 -4.55
CA GLY A 282 -19.47 -24.97 -5.53
C GLY A 282 -18.56 -26.03 -4.92
N ILE A 283 -18.33 -27.11 -5.66
CA ILE A 283 -17.46 -28.23 -5.27
C ILE A 283 -16.44 -28.46 -6.38
N LEU A 284 -15.16 -28.27 -6.06
CA LEU A 284 -14.01 -28.57 -6.90
C LEU A 284 -14.07 -30.00 -7.49
N LEU A 285 -13.80 -30.13 -8.79
CA LEU A 285 -13.65 -31.41 -9.48
C LEU A 285 -12.16 -31.82 -9.52
N GLU A 286 -11.75 -32.71 -8.62
CA GLU A 286 -10.34 -33.08 -8.40
C GLU A 286 -9.65 -33.79 -9.60
N ASP A 287 -10.44 -34.41 -10.47
CA ASP A 287 -9.98 -35.15 -11.65
C ASP A 287 -9.67 -34.24 -12.84
N LYS A 288 -10.18 -33.00 -12.83
CA LYS A 288 -9.92 -31.96 -13.83
C LYS A 288 -9.12 -30.82 -13.21
N LEU A 289 -7.80 -30.88 -13.36
CA LEU A 289 -6.89 -29.89 -12.78
C LEU A 289 -7.18 -28.45 -13.26
N PHE A 290 -7.35 -28.29 -14.57
CA PHE A 290 -7.68 -27.01 -15.21
C PHE A 290 -9.03 -27.14 -15.90
N ASN A 291 -9.90 -26.14 -15.78
CA ASN A 291 -11.04 -26.06 -16.67
C ASN A 291 -10.59 -25.59 -18.07
N GLN A 292 -11.40 -25.89 -19.08
CA GLN A 292 -11.09 -25.60 -20.48
C GLN A 292 -10.88 -24.11 -20.78
N ALA A 293 -11.59 -23.21 -20.07
CA ALA A 293 -11.44 -21.78 -20.28
C ALA A 293 -10.07 -21.29 -19.82
N PHE A 294 -9.70 -21.62 -18.59
CA PHE A 294 -8.37 -21.32 -18.05
C PHE A 294 -7.28 -21.95 -18.91
N GLU A 295 -7.39 -23.25 -19.24
CA GLU A 295 -6.33 -23.95 -19.96
C GLU A 295 -6.06 -23.31 -21.33
N ALA A 296 -7.12 -22.96 -22.06
CA ALA A 296 -6.97 -22.32 -23.37
C ALA A 296 -6.40 -20.89 -23.27
N TRP A 297 -6.88 -20.11 -22.30
CA TRP A 297 -6.40 -18.75 -22.05
C TRP A 297 -4.93 -18.73 -21.62
N TYR A 298 -4.59 -19.57 -20.65
CA TYR A 298 -3.27 -19.62 -20.04
C TYR A 298 -2.22 -20.17 -21.00
N LYS A 299 -2.56 -21.18 -21.81
CA LYS A 299 -1.67 -21.64 -22.88
C LYS A 299 -1.38 -20.55 -23.89
N ASP A 300 -2.37 -19.76 -24.29
CA ASP A 300 -2.15 -18.65 -25.22
C ASP A 300 -1.31 -17.53 -24.59
N TYR A 301 -1.56 -17.21 -23.32
CA TYR A 301 -0.74 -16.27 -22.55
C TYR A 301 0.73 -16.69 -22.49
N VAL A 302 1.01 -17.94 -22.08
CA VAL A 302 2.37 -18.47 -21.99
C VAL A 302 3.05 -18.56 -23.36
N ARG A 303 2.32 -18.98 -24.40
CA ARG A 303 2.81 -18.97 -25.79
C ARG A 303 3.24 -17.58 -26.21
N ARG A 304 2.43 -16.55 -25.95
CA ARG A 304 2.73 -15.16 -26.33
C ARG A 304 3.92 -14.58 -25.56
N LEU A 305 4.10 -14.94 -24.30
CA LEU A 305 5.33 -14.64 -23.56
C LEU A 305 6.54 -15.30 -24.23
N ALA A 306 6.44 -16.59 -24.60
CA ALA A 306 7.51 -17.31 -25.28
C ALA A 306 7.87 -16.70 -26.64
N ASP A 307 6.87 -16.32 -27.45
CA ASP A 307 7.05 -15.64 -28.74
C ASP A 307 7.80 -14.30 -28.58
N ASN A 308 7.67 -13.66 -27.41
CA ASN A 308 8.37 -12.41 -27.06
C ASN A 308 9.61 -12.62 -26.17
N GLN A 309 10.09 -13.86 -26.03
CA GLN A 309 11.28 -14.21 -25.24
C GLN A 309 11.19 -13.79 -23.76
N MET A 310 9.99 -13.82 -23.20
CA MET A 310 9.72 -13.53 -21.80
C MET A 310 9.51 -14.83 -21.03
N ALA A 311 10.20 -15.01 -19.91
CA ALA A 311 9.95 -16.09 -18.97
C ALA A 311 8.70 -15.80 -18.13
N ILE A 312 8.17 -16.85 -17.49
CA ILE A 312 7.03 -16.76 -16.57
C ILE A 312 7.37 -17.47 -15.27
N ILE A 313 7.03 -16.85 -14.14
CA ILE A 313 6.93 -17.50 -12.83
C ILE A 313 5.47 -17.84 -12.60
N HIS A 314 5.14 -19.13 -12.53
CA HIS A 314 3.81 -19.58 -12.16
C HIS A 314 3.65 -19.53 -10.64
N SER A 315 3.03 -18.48 -10.11
CA SER A 315 2.84 -18.32 -8.66
C SER A 315 1.50 -18.91 -8.22
N ILE A 316 1.53 -19.88 -7.31
CA ILE A 316 0.38 -20.68 -6.91
C ILE A 316 -0.13 -20.21 -5.54
N SER A 317 -1.41 -19.88 -5.43
CA SER A 317 -2.07 -19.62 -4.15
C SER A 317 -2.29 -20.88 -3.30
N MET A 318 -2.16 -20.78 -1.98
CA MET A 318 -2.57 -21.82 -0.99
C MET A 318 -4.02 -21.66 -0.51
N GLU A 319 -4.80 -20.83 -1.21
CA GLU A 319 -6.22 -20.60 -0.98
C GLU A 319 -7.07 -21.20 -2.10
N ASN A 320 -8.29 -21.61 -1.76
CA ASN A 320 -9.26 -22.08 -2.74
C ASN A 320 -10.70 -21.80 -2.30
N VAL A 321 -11.55 -21.31 -3.21
CA VAL A 321 -12.96 -20.99 -2.90
C VAL A 321 -13.83 -22.24 -2.78
N ASP A 322 -13.65 -23.22 -3.67
CA ASP A 322 -14.56 -24.36 -3.83
C ASP A 322 -13.94 -25.69 -3.34
N ALA A 323 -12.83 -25.64 -2.58
CA ALA A 323 -12.20 -26.80 -1.98
C ALA A 323 -13.11 -27.44 -0.94
N LYS A 324 -13.09 -28.77 -0.85
CA LYS A 324 -13.89 -29.51 0.13
C LYS A 324 -13.43 -29.26 1.56
N GLU A 325 -14.37 -29.40 2.49
CA GLU A 325 -14.21 -29.09 3.91
C GLU A 325 -13.03 -29.78 4.60
N GLU A 326 -12.68 -30.99 4.18
CA GLU A 326 -11.58 -31.77 4.75
C GLU A 326 -10.19 -31.25 4.40
N TRP A 327 -10.10 -30.36 3.40
CA TRP A 327 -8.85 -29.75 2.96
C TRP A 327 -8.50 -28.49 3.76
N TRP A 328 -9.48 -27.89 4.44
CA TRP A 328 -9.31 -26.61 5.08
C TRP A 328 -8.42 -26.69 6.32
N GLN A 329 -7.54 -25.71 6.48
CA GLN A 329 -6.95 -25.35 7.76
C GLN A 329 -8.05 -24.94 8.73
N ARG A 330 -7.91 -25.32 10.01
CA ARG A 330 -8.95 -25.11 11.03
C ARG A 330 -8.36 -24.73 12.37
N THR A 331 -9.10 -23.93 13.12
CA THR A 331 -8.85 -23.68 14.54
C THR A 331 -9.12 -24.93 15.38
N TYR A 332 -8.73 -24.89 16.66
CA TYR A 332 -8.88 -26.02 17.57
C TYR A 332 -10.35 -26.48 17.73
N ASP A 333 -11.29 -25.53 17.66
CA ASP A 333 -12.74 -25.75 17.76
C ASP A 333 -13.42 -26.13 16.42
N GLY A 334 -12.64 -26.22 15.35
CA GLY A 334 -13.10 -26.64 14.02
C GLY A 334 -13.52 -25.49 13.10
N THR A 335 -13.40 -24.23 13.51
CA THR A 335 -13.68 -23.07 12.65
C THR A 335 -12.71 -23.03 11.45
N PRO A 336 -13.20 -22.92 10.20
CA PRO A 336 -12.35 -22.83 9.01
C PRO A 336 -11.48 -21.57 8.99
N GLY A 337 -10.21 -21.71 8.64
CA GLY A 337 -9.34 -20.58 8.29
C GLY A 337 -9.69 -20.05 6.90
N THR A 338 -9.98 -18.75 6.81
CA THR A 338 -10.40 -18.09 5.57
C THR A 338 -9.69 -16.75 5.37
N SER A 339 -9.56 -16.31 4.12
CA SER A 339 -9.12 -14.95 3.82
C SER A 339 -10.29 -13.95 3.80
N GLY A 340 -9.99 -12.66 3.68
CA GLY A 340 -11.00 -11.59 3.66
C GLY A 340 -11.70 -11.37 2.31
N TRP A 341 -11.39 -12.17 1.28
CA TRP A 341 -11.93 -12.01 -0.07
C TRP A 341 -13.39 -12.50 -0.20
N THR A 342 -14.08 -12.07 -1.25
CA THR A 342 -15.44 -12.53 -1.58
C THR A 342 -15.52 -12.93 -3.05
N PRO A 343 -16.01 -14.15 -3.38
CA PRO A 343 -16.41 -15.24 -2.46
C PRO A 343 -15.25 -15.75 -1.61
N THR A 344 -15.53 -16.17 -0.37
CA THR A 344 -14.51 -16.43 0.66
C THR A 344 -13.66 -17.66 0.37
N PRO A 345 -12.35 -17.49 0.12
CA PRO A 345 -11.41 -18.58 0.00
C PRO A 345 -11.07 -19.21 1.36
N HIS A 346 -10.77 -20.52 1.32
CA HIS A 346 -10.30 -21.27 2.47
C HIS A 346 -8.81 -21.57 2.33
N PHE A 347 -8.07 -21.48 3.44
CA PHE A 347 -6.67 -21.87 3.49
C PHE A 347 -6.53 -23.39 3.49
N LEU A 348 -5.62 -23.94 2.69
CA LEU A 348 -5.50 -25.40 2.52
C LEU A 348 -4.39 -26.00 3.39
N SER A 349 -4.65 -27.21 3.90
CA SER A 349 -3.78 -27.89 4.86
C SER A 349 -2.56 -28.56 4.19
N PHE A 350 -1.37 -28.24 4.68
CA PHE A 350 -0.10 -28.82 4.20
C PHE A 350 0.05 -30.32 4.49
N THR A 351 -0.71 -30.86 5.45
CA THR A 351 -0.57 -32.26 5.90
C THR A 351 -1.63 -33.18 5.29
N ASN A 352 -2.64 -32.61 4.63
CA ASN A 352 -3.64 -33.39 3.93
C ASN A 352 -3.05 -34.01 2.65
N ALA A 353 -3.08 -35.35 2.56
CA ALA A 353 -2.48 -36.09 1.46
C ALA A 353 -3.13 -35.80 0.09
N GLU A 354 -4.42 -35.48 0.05
CA GLU A 354 -5.12 -35.13 -1.18
C GLU A 354 -4.78 -33.71 -1.63
N VAL A 355 -4.64 -32.77 -0.69
CA VAL A 355 -4.10 -31.42 -0.97
C VAL A 355 -2.69 -31.54 -1.54
N GLN A 356 -1.81 -32.31 -0.91
CA GLN A 356 -0.46 -32.56 -1.42
C GLN A 356 -0.50 -33.12 -2.85
N ALA A 357 -1.31 -34.14 -3.10
CA ALA A 357 -1.45 -34.74 -4.42
C ALA A 357 -2.01 -33.76 -5.47
N PHE A 358 -2.94 -32.90 -5.07
CA PHE A 358 -3.50 -31.86 -5.95
C PHE A 358 -2.44 -30.82 -6.32
N TYR A 359 -1.72 -30.26 -5.35
CA TYR A 359 -0.68 -29.26 -5.60
C TYR A 359 0.52 -29.81 -6.39
N GLN A 360 0.88 -31.09 -6.22
CA GLN A 360 1.86 -31.74 -7.09
C GLN A 360 1.41 -31.72 -8.55
N ARG A 361 0.15 -32.10 -8.82
CA ARG A 361 -0.40 -32.07 -10.18
C ARG A 361 -0.47 -30.64 -10.70
N LEU A 362 -0.86 -29.68 -9.87
CA LEU A 362 -0.91 -28.26 -10.23
C LEU A 362 0.45 -27.72 -10.64
N ALA A 363 1.46 -27.88 -9.79
CA ALA A 363 2.82 -27.42 -10.06
C ALA A 363 3.42 -28.07 -11.33
N VAL A 364 3.21 -29.38 -11.52
CA VAL A 364 3.69 -30.10 -12.71
C VAL A 364 2.90 -29.69 -13.96
N GLY A 365 1.58 -29.49 -13.86
CA GLY A 365 0.73 -29.08 -14.98
C GLY A 365 1.07 -27.68 -15.49
N LEU A 366 1.36 -26.74 -14.59
CA LEU A 366 1.84 -25.40 -14.97
C LEU A 366 3.22 -25.48 -15.62
N ALA A 367 4.13 -26.28 -15.05
CA ALA A 367 5.44 -26.50 -15.64
C ALA A 367 5.37 -27.14 -17.05
N ASP A 368 4.42 -28.04 -17.28
CA ASP A 368 4.16 -28.64 -18.60
C ASP A 368 3.73 -27.58 -19.62
N ILE A 369 2.88 -26.63 -19.26
CA ILE A 369 2.48 -25.53 -20.16
C ILE A 369 3.69 -24.71 -20.59
N SER A 370 4.58 -24.32 -19.67
CA SER A 370 5.84 -23.63 -20.03
C SER A 370 6.71 -24.48 -20.97
N ASN A 371 6.89 -25.76 -20.65
CA ASN A 371 7.70 -26.67 -21.44
C ASN A 371 7.12 -26.89 -22.86
N GLN A 372 5.79 -26.94 -23.02
CA GLN A 372 5.12 -27.05 -24.33
C GLN A 372 5.52 -25.92 -25.29
N PHE A 373 5.81 -24.72 -24.77
CA PHE A 373 6.22 -23.55 -25.55
C PHE A 373 7.74 -23.27 -25.46
N GLY A 374 8.53 -24.21 -24.95
CA GLY A 374 9.99 -24.12 -24.92
C GLY A 374 10.55 -23.18 -23.86
N LEU A 375 9.74 -22.74 -22.90
CA LEU A 375 10.21 -21.98 -21.75
C LEU A 375 10.78 -22.91 -20.67
N THR A 376 11.80 -22.44 -19.95
CA THR A 376 12.24 -23.11 -18.72
C THR A 376 11.13 -22.96 -17.67
N PRO A 377 10.59 -24.05 -17.12
CA PRO A 377 9.55 -23.93 -16.10
C PRO A 377 10.07 -23.25 -14.84
N ILE A 378 9.33 -22.26 -14.33
CA ILE A 378 9.60 -21.61 -13.04
C ILE A 378 8.30 -21.61 -12.24
N VAL A 379 8.30 -22.29 -11.08
CA VAL A 379 7.13 -22.39 -10.21
C VAL A 379 7.43 -21.72 -8.88
N GLN A 380 6.47 -20.94 -8.38
CA GLN A 380 6.51 -20.31 -7.08
C GLN A 380 5.33 -20.78 -6.24
N LEU A 381 5.60 -21.13 -4.99
CA LEU A 381 4.55 -21.29 -3.99
C LEU A 381 4.30 -19.94 -3.32
N GLY A 382 3.10 -19.39 -3.51
CA GLY A 382 2.65 -18.13 -2.93
C GLY A 382 2.26 -18.31 -1.47
N GLU A 383 2.84 -17.48 -0.60
CA GLU A 383 2.40 -17.30 0.79
C GLU A 383 2.04 -18.59 1.56
N PRO A 384 2.97 -19.57 1.66
CA PRO A 384 2.68 -20.83 2.34
C PRO A 384 2.71 -20.65 3.86
N TRP A 385 1.58 -20.26 4.44
CA TRP A 385 1.45 -19.99 5.87
C TRP A 385 0.51 -20.95 6.59
N TRP A 386 0.86 -21.26 7.85
CA TRP A 386 -0.15 -21.52 8.87
C TRP A 386 -0.79 -20.19 9.25
N TRP A 387 -2.11 -20.11 9.10
CA TRP A 387 -2.86 -18.90 9.38
C TRP A 387 -3.38 -18.85 10.82
N HIS A 388 -3.86 -17.69 11.22
CA HIS A 388 -4.68 -17.51 12.42
C HIS A 388 -5.87 -16.62 12.09
N GLN A 389 -6.96 -16.76 12.84
CA GLN A 389 -8.14 -15.88 12.76
C GLN A 389 -7.83 -14.48 13.29
N ASP A 390 -8.74 -13.53 13.05
CA ASP A 390 -8.68 -12.17 13.59
C ASP A 390 -8.65 -12.16 15.13
N GLU A 391 -9.36 -13.08 15.79
CA GLU A 391 -9.28 -13.31 17.24
C GLU A 391 -7.95 -13.92 17.70
N LEU A 392 -6.95 -13.97 16.82
CA LEU A 392 -5.61 -14.49 17.07
C LEU A 392 -5.63 -16.00 17.38
N THR A 393 -6.61 -16.75 16.87
CA THR A 393 -6.70 -18.21 17.07
C THR A 393 -5.98 -18.94 15.93
N PRO A 394 -4.98 -19.79 16.19
CA PRO A 394 -4.23 -20.46 15.12
C PRO A 394 -5.05 -21.53 14.38
N CYS A 395 -4.84 -21.65 13.06
CA CYS A 395 -5.60 -22.50 12.14
C CYS A 395 -4.87 -23.80 11.71
N PHE A 396 -3.97 -24.35 12.54
CA PHE A 396 -3.20 -25.57 12.20
C PHE A 396 -3.75 -26.87 12.81
N TYR A 397 -5.05 -26.92 13.12
CA TYR A 397 -5.70 -28.03 13.85
C TYR A 397 -6.68 -28.85 13.02
N ASP A 398 -6.57 -28.81 11.71
CA ASP A 398 -7.37 -29.69 10.85
C ASP A 398 -7.13 -31.18 11.15
N GLN A 399 -8.08 -32.02 10.78
CA GLN A 399 -8.06 -33.44 11.15
C GLN A 399 -6.86 -34.18 10.54
N ALA A 400 -6.40 -33.81 9.34
CA ALA A 400 -5.23 -34.42 8.72
C ALA A 400 -3.96 -34.08 9.53
N THR A 401 -3.83 -32.83 9.98
CA THR A 401 -2.70 -32.37 10.79
C THR A 401 -2.66 -33.10 12.14
N ARG A 402 -3.80 -33.18 12.84
CA ARG A 402 -3.90 -33.91 14.12
C ARG A 402 -3.56 -35.39 13.98
N ASN A 403 -4.10 -36.04 12.95
CA ASN A 403 -3.86 -37.45 12.68
C ASN A 403 -2.38 -37.72 12.37
N LEU A 404 -1.76 -36.87 11.53
CA LEU A 404 -0.37 -37.02 11.15
C LEU A 404 0.56 -36.78 12.35
N TYR A 405 0.30 -35.75 13.16
CA TYR A 405 1.07 -35.50 14.37
C TYR A 405 1.02 -36.70 15.32
N LYS A 406 -0.18 -37.25 15.55
CA LYS A 406 -0.35 -38.45 16.39
C LYS A 406 0.38 -39.66 15.83
N ALA A 407 0.31 -39.87 14.52
CA ALA A 407 0.96 -41.00 13.86
C ALA A 407 2.49 -40.92 13.93
N GLU A 408 3.07 -39.73 13.75
CA GLU A 408 4.53 -39.55 13.72
C GLU A 408 5.15 -39.43 15.12
N THR A 409 4.44 -38.85 16.09
CA THR A 409 5.00 -38.55 17.43
C THR A 409 4.45 -39.45 18.53
N GLY A 410 3.29 -40.09 18.33
CA GLY A 410 2.55 -40.81 19.37
C GLY A 410 1.77 -39.90 20.34
N LEU A 411 1.88 -38.57 20.20
CA LEU A 411 1.27 -37.57 21.08
C LEU A 411 0.06 -36.90 20.44
N ASP A 412 -0.87 -36.42 21.26
CA ASP A 412 -1.93 -35.53 20.77
C ASP A 412 -1.39 -34.10 20.70
N MET A 413 -1.88 -33.31 19.73
CA MET A 413 -1.50 -31.89 19.63
C MET A 413 -2.00 -31.11 20.84
N HIS A 414 -1.17 -30.21 21.36
CA HIS A 414 -1.60 -29.22 22.33
C HIS A 414 -2.46 -28.15 21.64
N GLU A 415 -3.55 -27.74 22.28
CA GLU A 415 -4.48 -26.74 21.73
C GLU A 415 -4.22 -25.37 22.35
N PHE A 416 -3.58 -24.52 21.58
CA PHE A 416 -3.53 -23.08 21.82
C PHE A 416 -4.84 -22.43 21.38
N HIS A 417 -5.48 -21.69 22.30
CA HIS A 417 -6.69 -20.92 21.97
C HIS A 417 -6.36 -19.52 21.45
N THR A 418 -5.12 -19.05 21.65
CA THR A 418 -4.60 -17.84 21.01
C THR A 418 -3.10 -17.98 20.74
N VAL A 419 -2.61 -17.33 19.69
CA VAL A 419 -1.18 -17.33 19.30
C VAL A 419 -0.28 -16.62 20.32
N ASN A 420 -0.85 -15.92 21.30
CA ASN A 420 -0.14 -15.27 22.41
C ASN A 420 0.07 -16.18 23.63
N GLU A 421 -0.47 -17.39 23.63
CA GLU A 421 -0.23 -18.35 24.71
C GLU A 421 1.23 -18.76 24.80
N SER A 422 1.65 -19.13 26.02
CA SER A 422 3.03 -19.56 26.25
C SER A 422 3.32 -20.86 25.51
N ILE A 423 4.34 -20.83 24.66
CA ILE A 423 4.76 -22.01 23.89
C ILE A 423 5.64 -22.99 24.69
N VAL A 424 5.93 -22.69 25.96
CA VAL A 424 6.88 -23.46 26.78
C VAL A 424 6.38 -24.89 26.97
N GLY A 425 7.18 -25.87 26.55
CA GLY A 425 6.84 -27.29 26.59
C GLY A 425 6.12 -27.82 25.34
N HIS A 426 5.88 -26.96 24.35
CA HIS A 426 5.17 -27.27 23.10
C HIS A 426 5.99 -26.92 21.84
N GLU A 427 7.26 -26.52 22.01
CA GLU A 427 8.16 -26.07 20.95
C GLU A 427 8.42 -27.14 19.90
N SER A 428 8.52 -28.41 20.31
CA SER A 428 8.67 -29.54 19.38
C SER A 428 7.47 -29.70 18.45
N MET A 429 6.25 -29.41 18.92
CA MET A 429 5.05 -29.42 18.07
C MET A 429 5.09 -28.27 17.06
N LEU A 430 5.47 -27.06 17.49
CA LEU A 430 5.60 -25.90 16.61
C LEU A 430 6.73 -26.08 15.58
N SER A 431 7.86 -26.66 15.98
CA SER A 431 8.95 -27.02 15.06
C SER A 431 8.53 -28.12 14.07
N TRP A 432 7.69 -29.06 14.50
CA TRP A 432 7.09 -30.03 13.62
C TRP A 432 6.17 -29.37 12.58
N LEU A 433 5.32 -28.42 12.99
CA LEU A 433 4.47 -27.63 12.08
C LEU A 433 5.30 -26.83 11.07
N GLN A 434 6.39 -26.18 11.53
CA GLN A 434 7.37 -25.53 10.68
C GLN A 434 7.94 -26.48 9.61
N THR A 435 8.35 -27.68 10.05
CA THR A 435 8.89 -28.72 9.14
C THR A 435 7.86 -29.16 8.10
N LYS A 436 6.56 -29.11 8.39
CA LYS A 436 5.51 -29.48 7.42
C LYS A 436 5.36 -28.49 6.27
N ILE A 437 5.50 -27.18 6.51
CA ILE A 437 5.57 -26.18 5.43
C ILE A 437 6.80 -26.44 4.55
N GLY A 438 7.96 -26.64 5.20
CA GLY A 438 9.21 -26.92 4.50
C GLY A 438 9.12 -28.19 3.64
N SER A 439 8.60 -29.28 4.22
CA SER A 439 8.41 -30.56 3.52
C SER A 439 7.45 -30.43 2.34
N PHE A 440 6.36 -29.68 2.49
CA PHE A 440 5.42 -29.41 1.40
C PHE A 440 6.11 -28.65 0.26
N THR A 441 6.90 -27.62 0.60
CA THR A 441 7.68 -26.85 -0.38
C THR A 441 8.65 -27.74 -1.18
N LEU A 442 9.44 -28.55 -0.48
CA LEU A 442 10.43 -29.43 -1.13
C LEU A 442 9.76 -30.52 -1.97
N MET A 443 8.62 -31.02 -1.51
CA MET A 443 7.82 -32.01 -2.23
C MET A 443 7.33 -31.46 -3.58
N LEU A 444 6.89 -30.20 -3.65
CA LEU A 444 6.51 -29.57 -4.92
C LEU A 444 7.71 -29.30 -5.81
N ARG A 445 8.81 -28.76 -5.26
CA ARG A 445 10.09 -28.61 -5.99
C ARG A 445 10.52 -29.92 -6.64
N ASP A 446 10.54 -30.99 -5.85
CA ASP A 446 11.02 -32.29 -6.31
C ASP A 446 10.08 -32.87 -7.39
N ALA A 447 8.76 -32.71 -7.24
CA ALA A 447 7.79 -33.12 -8.25
C ALA A 447 8.03 -32.40 -9.59
N VAL A 448 8.27 -31.09 -9.57
CA VAL A 448 8.57 -30.30 -10.77
C VAL A 448 9.92 -30.74 -11.38
N LYS A 449 10.98 -30.85 -10.57
CA LYS A 449 12.33 -31.18 -11.06
C LYS A 449 12.50 -32.61 -11.57
N VAL A 450 11.72 -33.56 -11.04
CA VAL A 450 11.68 -34.94 -11.58
C VAL A 450 11.11 -34.96 -13.00
N ASN A 451 10.13 -34.12 -13.30
CA ASN A 451 9.55 -34.00 -14.64
C ASN A 451 10.39 -33.11 -15.56
N TYR A 452 11.01 -32.06 -15.01
CA TYR A 452 11.76 -31.04 -15.74
C TYR A 452 13.07 -30.69 -15.02
N SER A 453 14.16 -31.37 -15.38
CA SER A 453 15.44 -31.24 -14.65
C SER A 453 16.06 -29.82 -14.63
N ASN A 454 15.71 -28.96 -15.58
CA ASN A 454 16.14 -27.56 -15.66
C ASN A 454 15.15 -26.58 -15.01
N ALA A 455 14.02 -27.06 -14.50
CA ALA A 455 13.02 -26.20 -13.88
C ALA A 455 13.55 -25.56 -12.59
N GLN A 456 13.02 -24.38 -12.30
CA GLN A 456 13.30 -23.62 -11.10
C GLN A 456 12.09 -23.62 -10.18
N PHE A 457 12.35 -23.61 -8.87
CA PHE A 457 11.32 -23.54 -7.84
C PHE A 457 11.71 -22.54 -6.76
N THR A 458 10.73 -21.76 -6.29
CA THR A 458 10.89 -20.75 -5.24
C THR A 458 9.64 -20.65 -4.36
N VAL A 459 9.71 -19.82 -3.32
CA VAL A 459 8.55 -19.34 -2.55
C VAL A 459 8.45 -17.82 -2.66
N LEU A 460 7.24 -17.29 -2.50
CA LEU A 460 7.01 -15.89 -2.12
C LEU A 460 6.99 -15.84 -0.60
N PHE A 461 7.87 -15.04 -0.01
CA PHE A 461 8.01 -14.93 1.43
C PHE A 461 7.78 -13.50 1.87
N PHE A 462 7.01 -13.37 2.94
CA PHE A 462 6.69 -12.12 3.60
C PHE A 462 7.41 -12.05 4.96
N PRO A 463 8.67 -11.55 5.03
CA PRO A 463 9.41 -11.43 6.27
C PRO A 463 8.70 -10.72 7.40
N PRO A 464 7.82 -9.71 7.17
CA PRO A 464 7.15 -9.07 8.29
C PRO A 464 6.34 -10.04 9.17
N SER A 465 5.81 -11.14 8.60
CA SER A 465 5.16 -12.24 9.35
C SER A 465 6.11 -13.15 10.14
N VAL A 466 7.39 -12.78 10.24
CA VAL A 466 8.42 -13.52 10.99
C VAL A 466 9.27 -12.58 11.85
N MET A 467 9.65 -11.42 11.30
CA MET A 467 10.56 -10.49 11.95
C MET A 467 9.87 -9.44 12.83
N ASP A 468 8.61 -9.11 12.55
CA ASP A 468 7.92 -8.01 13.23
C ASP A 468 7.42 -8.43 14.62
N LYS A 469 8.21 -8.13 15.65
CA LYS A 469 7.85 -8.46 17.04
C LYS A 469 6.67 -7.65 17.58
N THR A 470 6.29 -6.56 16.92
CA THR A 470 5.15 -5.71 17.33
C THR A 470 3.83 -6.24 16.76
N ARG A 471 3.88 -6.93 15.62
CA ARG A 471 2.70 -7.42 14.91
C ARG A 471 2.52 -8.92 14.95
N THR A 472 3.62 -9.67 14.94
CA THR A 472 3.59 -11.12 14.80
C THR A 472 3.93 -11.83 16.11
N PRO A 473 2.98 -12.57 16.69
CA PRO A 473 3.25 -13.40 17.85
C PRO A 473 4.32 -14.43 17.56
N MET A 474 5.17 -14.69 18.56
CA MET A 474 6.34 -15.57 18.44
C MET A 474 6.01 -16.95 17.85
N MET A 475 4.87 -17.51 18.25
CA MET A 475 4.35 -18.78 17.74
C MET A 475 4.25 -18.78 16.21
N MET A 476 3.71 -17.71 15.63
CA MET A 476 3.49 -17.61 14.19
C MET A 476 4.80 -17.41 13.43
N GLY A 477 5.68 -16.54 13.94
CA GLY A 477 7.02 -16.39 13.37
C GLY A 477 7.84 -17.68 13.38
N MET A 478 7.63 -18.55 14.38
CA MET A 478 8.23 -19.88 14.41
C MET A 478 7.63 -20.82 13.36
N VAL A 479 6.31 -21.03 13.36
CA VAL A 479 5.72 -22.05 12.47
C VAL A 479 5.83 -21.68 10.99
N ASN A 480 5.96 -20.39 10.66
CA ASN A 480 5.97 -19.88 9.28
C ASN A 480 7.37 -19.63 8.69
N PHE A 481 8.45 -20.04 9.36
CA PHE A 481 9.82 -19.88 8.83
C PHE A 481 10.61 -21.20 8.81
N PRO A 482 10.38 -22.09 7.82
CA PRO A 482 11.10 -23.36 7.67
C PRO A 482 12.55 -23.18 7.22
N LYS A 483 13.36 -22.66 8.14
CA LYS A 483 14.74 -22.21 7.97
C LYS A 483 15.71 -23.28 7.46
N VAL A 484 15.42 -24.56 7.67
CA VAL A 484 16.25 -25.67 7.18
C VAL A 484 15.88 -26.02 5.74
N GLU A 485 14.60 -26.22 5.46
CA GLU A 485 14.11 -26.62 4.15
C GLU A 485 14.25 -25.49 3.12
N TRP A 486 14.15 -24.24 3.56
CA TRP A 486 14.32 -23.07 2.68
C TRP A 486 15.75 -22.57 2.58
N ALA A 487 16.68 -23.04 3.43
CA ALA A 487 18.10 -22.64 3.37
C ALA A 487 18.70 -22.85 1.98
N TYR A 488 19.57 -21.93 1.55
CA TYR A 488 20.35 -22.12 0.32
C TYR A 488 21.22 -23.39 0.42
N PRO A 489 21.32 -24.23 -0.64
CA PRO A 489 20.75 -24.04 -1.99
C PRO A 489 19.47 -24.86 -2.27
N ASN A 490 18.60 -25.06 -1.27
CA ASN A 490 17.44 -25.95 -1.43
C ASN A 490 16.40 -25.41 -2.42
N LEU A 491 16.24 -24.09 -2.54
CA LEU A 491 15.42 -23.44 -3.59
C LEU A 491 16.35 -22.73 -4.60
N ASP A 492 15.85 -22.51 -5.82
CA ASP A 492 16.69 -21.99 -6.92
C ASP A 492 16.99 -20.49 -6.80
N PHE A 493 16.07 -19.77 -6.17
CA PHE A 493 16.15 -18.38 -5.72
C PHE A 493 15.09 -18.17 -4.62
N PHE A 494 15.03 -16.97 -4.05
CA PHE A 494 14.05 -16.61 -3.02
C PHE A 494 13.40 -15.27 -3.37
N MET A 495 12.09 -15.10 -3.17
CA MET A 495 11.37 -13.85 -3.46
C MET A 495 10.86 -13.20 -2.17
N LEU A 496 11.26 -11.95 -1.97
CA LEU A 496 10.91 -11.12 -0.82
C LEU A 496 9.75 -10.19 -1.10
N GLU A 497 8.88 -9.99 -0.12
CA GLU A 497 7.82 -8.99 -0.12
C GLU A 497 7.64 -8.40 1.29
N ASP A 498 7.44 -7.08 1.39
CA ASP A 498 7.20 -6.40 2.66
C ASP A 498 6.19 -5.25 2.52
N TYR A 499 5.21 -5.45 1.66
CA TYR A 499 4.23 -4.46 1.25
C TYR A 499 3.51 -3.74 2.42
N ASP A 500 3.22 -4.42 3.54
CA ASP A 500 2.65 -3.77 4.73
C ASP A 500 3.48 -2.61 5.26
N TYR A 501 4.81 -2.75 5.20
CA TYR A 501 5.72 -1.69 5.64
C TYR A 501 5.64 -0.50 4.70
N LEU A 502 5.47 -0.73 3.41
CA LEU A 502 5.31 0.36 2.45
C LEU A 502 3.96 1.07 2.62
N ILE A 503 2.88 0.34 2.88
CA ILE A 503 1.56 0.91 3.20
C ILE A 503 1.64 1.79 4.45
N LYS A 504 2.30 1.30 5.51
CA LYS A 504 2.40 1.98 6.81
C LYS A 504 3.53 3.00 6.88
N ASN A 505 4.25 3.25 5.78
CA ASN A 505 5.42 4.13 5.71
C ASN A 505 6.54 3.76 6.71
N GLN A 506 6.68 2.46 6.98
CA GLN A 506 7.69 1.83 7.83
C GLN A 506 8.97 1.53 7.01
N MET A 507 9.51 2.56 6.35
CA MET A 507 10.68 2.43 5.46
C MET A 507 11.95 2.02 6.19
N ARG A 508 11.98 2.22 7.51
CA ARG A 508 13.06 1.77 8.38
C ARG A 508 13.08 0.25 8.48
N GLU A 509 11.93 -0.37 8.64
CA GLU A 509 11.73 -1.81 8.74
C GLU A 509 11.92 -2.48 7.37
N HIS A 510 11.49 -1.82 6.28
CA HIS A 510 11.80 -2.23 4.90
C HIS A 510 13.31 -2.47 4.69
N GLN A 511 14.17 -1.56 5.16
CA GLN A 511 15.62 -1.73 5.04
C GLN A 511 16.14 -2.97 5.78
N ASP A 512 15.48 -3.37 6.90
CA ASP A 512 15.87 -4.57 7.63
C ASP A 512 15.44 -5.86 6.90
N VAL A 513 14.40 -5.80 6.06
CA VAL A 513 13.93 -6.92 5.22
C VAL A 513 14.96 -7.30 4.16
N LEU A 514 15.62 -6.32 3.55
CA LEU A 514 16.50 -6.53 2.40
C LEU A 514 17.69 -7.46 2.71
N GLU A 515 18.21 -7.44 3.94
CA GLU A 515 19.32 -8.31 4.35
C GLU A 515 18.84 -9.64 4.98
N PHE A 516 17.54 -9.79 5.27
CA PHE A 516 17.02 -10.88 6.09
C PHE A 516 17.32 -12.27 5.51
N ILE A 517 17.11 -12.46 4.21
CA ILE A 517 17.29 -13.77 3.56
C ILE A 517 18.75 -14.15 3.44
N GLN A 518 19.62 -13.18 3.12
CA GLN A 518 21.05 -13.43 3.07
C GLN A 518 21.56 -13.85 4.45
N ASN A 519 21.15 -13.14 5.50
CA ASN A 519 21.61 -13.40 6.87
C ASN A 519 21.07 -14.72 7.43
N ASN A 520 19.81 -15.08 7.14
CA ASN A 520 19.15 -16.21 7.80
C ASN A 520 19.09 -17.49 6.94
N LEU A 521 18.97 -17.37 5.63
CA LEU A 521 18.89 -18.52 4.70
C LEU A 521 20.13 -18.69 3.82
N GLY A 522 21.01 -17.68 3.76
CA GLY A 522 22.30 -17.75 3.07
C GLY A 522 22.23 -17.64 1.54
N TYR A 523 21.16 -17.09 0.98
CA TYR A 523 21.11 -16.81 -0.46
C TYR A 523 22.01 -15.60 -0.78
N PRO A 524 22.83 -15.66 -1.84
CA PRO A 524 23.52 -14.49 -2.35
C PRO A 524 22.53 -13.54 -3.06
N SER A 525 22.86 -12.26 -3.21
CA SER A 525 21.91 -11.25 -3.72
C SER A 525 21.43 -11.55 -5.14
N GLU A 526 22.27 -12.14 -5.99
CA GLU A 526 21.88 -12.59 -7.33
C GLU A 526 20.92 -13.79 -7.35
N LYS A 527 20.55 -14.31 -6.17
CA LYS A 527 19.53 -15.35 -5.95
C LYS A 527 18.35 -14.84 -5.13
N ILE A 528 18.23 -13.53 -4.96
CA ILE A 528 17.12 -12.87 -4.28
C ILE A 528 16.38 -12.03 -5.31
N HIS A 529 15.06 -12.16 -5.32
CA HIS A 529 14.14 -11.30 -6.06
C HIS A 529 13.35 -10.44 -5.05
N TYR A 530 12.93 -9.25 -5.45
CA TYR A 530 12.14 -8.36 -4.59
C TYR A 530 10.83 -7.93 -5.24
N PHE A 531 9.76 -7.96 -4.46
CA PHE A 531 8.39 -7.70 -4.87
C PHE A 531 7.86 -6.48 -4.09
N SER A 532 7.65 -5.35 -4.78
CA SER A 532 7.38 -4.08 -4.10
C SER A 532 5.93 -3.84 -3.69
N GLY A 533 4.95 -4.50 -4.31
CA GLY A 533 3.52 -4.27 -4.03
C GLY A 533 2.87 -3.18 -4.91
N PHE A 534 1.68 -2.71 -4.49
CA PHE A 534 0.69 -1.97 -5.31
C PHE A 534 -0.04 -0.86 -4.52
N VAL A 535 -1.08 -0.24 -5.09
CA VAL A 535 -1.98 0.63 -4.31
C VAL A 535 -3.40 0.07 -4.38
N LEU A 536 -3.86 -0.61 -3.33
CA LEU A 536 -5.19 -1.22 -3.33
C LEU A 536 -6.30 -0.18 -3.50
N ASP A 537 -6.30 0.86 -2.66
CA ASP A 537 -7.30 1.94 -2.65
C ASP A 537 -6.71 3.25 -3.18
N GLU A 538 -7.41 3.93 -4.08
CA GLU A 538 -6.96 5.19 -4.71
C GLU A 538 -6.65 6.30 -3.67
N GLU A 539 -7.33 6.28 -2.52
CA GLU A 539 -7.10 7.21 -1.40
C GLU A 539 -5.70 7.06 -0.78
N HIS A 540 -5.05 5.90 -0.94
CA HIS A 540 -3.70 5.60 -0.46
C HIS A 540 -2.61 5.84 -1.52
N SER A 541 -2.85 6.71 -2.50
CA SER A 541 -1.90 7.05 -3.57
C SER A 541 -0.49 7.44 -3.09
N PHE A 542 -0.32 7.91 -1.85
CA PHE A 542 0.99 8.18 -1.24
C PHE A 542 1.91 6.95 -1.20
N VAL A 543 1.33 5.74 -1.18
CA VAL A 543 2.07 4.47 -1.13
C VAL A 543 2.91 4.26 -2.40
N TRP A 544 2.52 4.85 -3.54
CA TRP A 544 3.35 4.81 -4.76
C TRP A 544 4.75 5.38 -4.55
N LYS A 545 4.90 6.41 -3.71
CA LYS A 545 6.22 6.99 -3.36
C LYS A 545 7.08 5.98 -2.61
N ASN A 546 6.47 5.21 -1.69
CA ASN A 546 7.17 4.20 -0.91
C ASN A 546 7.54 2.99 -1.76
N ILE A 547 6.65 2.58 -2.67
CA ILE A 547 6.92 1.56 -3.69
C ILE A 547 8.07 1.98 -4.59
N HIS A 548 8.10 3.23 -5.05
CA HIS A 548 9.20 3.74 -5.88
C HIS A 548 10.53 3.71 -5.13
N GLN A 549 10.56 4.12 -3.85
CA GLN A 549 11.74 3.97 -3.00
C GLN A 549 12.19 2.49 -2.91
N ALA A 550 11.26 1.59 -2.60
CA ALA A 550 11.55 0.16 -2.41
C ALA A 550 12.05 -0.53 -3.70
N LEU A 551 11.51 -0.14 -4.86
CA LEU A 551 12.02 -0.60 -6.16
C LEU A 551 13.50 -0.20 -6.33
N VAL A 552 13.84 1.06 -6.04
CA VAL A 552 15.22 1.56 -6.12
C VAL A 552 16.12 0.84 -5.11
N ASP A 553 15.64 0.59 -3.90
CA ASP A 553 16.38 -0.14 -2.86
C ASP A 553 16.71 -1.56 -3.33
N GLY A 554 15.73 -2.29 -3.87
CA GLY A 554 15.94 -3.64 -4.42
C GLY A 554 17.00 -3.71 -5.53
N PHE A 555 17.06 -2.71 -6.41
CA PHE A 555 18.14 -2.62 -7.42
C PHE A 555 19.50 -2.31 -6.81
N ASN A 556 19.56 -1.48 -5.76
CA ASN A 556 20.81 -1.09 -5.12
C ASN A 556 21.35 -2.16 -4.16
N GLU A 557 20.54 -3.13 -3.75
CA GLU A 557 20.97 -4.39 -3.13
C GLU A 557 21.47 -5.44 -4.15
N SER A 558 21.45 -5.09 -5.45
CA SER A 558 21.85 -5.98 -6.55
C SER A 558 21.04 -7.28 -6.61
N PHE A 559 19.76 -7.23 -6.23
CA PHE A 559 18.84 -8.34 -6.42
C PHE A 559 18.67 -8.68 -7.89
N ALA A 560 18.47 -9.96 -8.19
CA ALA A 560 18.44 -10.45 -9.56
C ALA A 560 17.25 -9.89 -10.36
N GLU A 561 16.08 -9.78 -9.74
CA GLU A 561 14.88 -9.19 -10.36
C GLU A 561 14.05 -8.42 -9.32
N VAL A 562 13.43 -7.32 -9.77
CA VAL A 562 12.59 -6.45 -8.96
C VAL A 562 11.24 -6.26 -9.66
N TYR A 563 10.14 -6.52 -8.96
CA TYR A 563 8.78 -6.60 -9.50
C TYR A 563 7.88 -5.49 -8.97
N ILE A 564 7.07 -4.90 -9.86
CA ILE A 564 5.90 -4.10 -9.50
C ILE A 564 4.67 -4.99 -9.51
N TRP A 565 3.76 -4.79 -8.56
CA TRP A 565 2.46 -5.43 -8.55
C TRP A 565 1.37 -4.34 -8.48
N ALA A 566 0.14 -4.56 -8.95
CA ALA A 566 -0.24 -5.47 -10.02
C ALA A 566 -0.56 -4.67 -11.30
N TYR A 567 -0.60 -5.34 -12.45
CA TYR A 567 -0.97 -4.70 -13.72
C TYR A 567 -2.34 -3.99 -13.65
N ALA A 568 -3.30 -4.53 -12.89
CA ALA A 568 -4.59 -3.90 -12.63
C ALA A 568 -4.43 -2.44 -12.13
N GLN A 569 -3.61 -2.21 -11.11
CA GLN A 569 -3.38 -0.88 -10.54
C GLN A 569 -2.46 -0.03 -11.40
N VAL A 570 -1.48 -0.63 -12.08
CA VAL A 570 -0.66 0.08 -13.07
C VAL A 570 -1.54 0.72 -14.16
N LYS A 571 -2.54 0.00 -14.66
CA LYS A 571 -3.53 0.55 -15.60
C LYS A 571 -4.40 1.63 -14.95
N ARG A 572 -4.99 1.32 -13.80
CA ARG A 572 -5.96 2.20 -13.09
C ARG A 572 -5.33 3.56 -12.78
N ASP A 573 -4.12 3.56 -12.24
CA ASP A 573 -3.45 4.76 -11.74
C ASP A 573 -2.55 5.42 -12.79
N ASN A 574 -2.54 4.90 -14.03
CA ASN A 574 -1.68 5.38 -15.11
C ASN A 574 -0.19 5.41 -14.68
N TRP A 575 0.21 4.40 -13.90
CA TRP A 575 1.55 4.28 -13.35
C TRP A 575 2.54 3.93 -14.47
N LYS A 576 3.63 4.68 -14.53
CA LYS A 576 4.70 4.46 -15.52
C LYS A 576 5.97 4.04 -14.81
N GLN A 577 6.71 3.13 -15.43
CA GLN A 577 8.00 2.69 -14.90
C GLN A 577 8.93 3.89 -14.69
N PRO A 578 9.41 4.14 -13.45
CA PRO A 578 10.41 5.16 -13.21
C PRO A 578 11.78 4.69 -13.71
N LYS A 579 12.66 5.66 -14.00
CA LYS A 579 14.08 5.38 -14.21
C LYS A 579 14.75 5.10 -12.86
N VAL A 580 15.62 4.10 -12.81
CA VAL A 580 16.29 3.69 -11.58
C VAL A 580 17.54 4.54 -11.35
N ILE A 581 17.64 5.12 -10.16
CA ILE A 581 18.85 5.80 -9.70
C ILE A 581 19.73 4.78 -8.98
N TYR A 582 20.92 4.54 -9.52
CA TYR A 582 21.92 3.67 -8.92
C TYR A 582 22.90 4.48 -8.09
N SER A 583 23.26 3.94 -6.93
CA SER A 583 24.33 4.42 -6.06
C SER A 583 25.53 3.47 -6.12
N SER A 584 26.73 4.04 -6.10
CA SER A 584 27.98 3.27 -5.96
C SER A 584 28.13 2.55 -4.60
N HIS A 585 27.33 2.95 -3.61
CA HIS A 585 27.33 2.42 -2.25
C HIS A 585 25.88 2.26 -1.82
N ARG A 586 25.52 1.09 -1.30
CA ARG A 586 24.17 0.85 -0.77
C ARG A 586 23.81 1.84 0.34
N GLY A 587 22.54 2.14 0.50
CA GLY A 587 22.08 2.82 1.70
C GLY A 587 22.49 2.02 2.95
N GLY A 588 22.70 2.71 4.06
CA GLY A 588 22.93 2.09 5.35
C GLY A 588 24.20 2.53 6.05
N ASN A 589 24.86 1.56 6.65
CA ASN A 589 25.67 1.73 7.85
C ASN A 589 27.16 1.60 7.50
N TYR A 590 27.96 2.64 7.77
CA TYR A 590 29.38 2.71 7.38
C TYR A 590 30.32 3.15 8.52
N THR A 591 31.51 2.55 8.55
CA THR A 591 32.51 2.78 9.63
C THR A 591 33.59 3.79 9.26
N GLN A 592 33.76 4.11 7.97
CA GLN A 592 34.78 5.02 7.46
C GLN A 592 34.18 5.99 6.44
N PRO A 593 34.68 7.24 6.35
CA PRO A 593 34.26 8.17 5.30
C PRO A 593 34.51 7.61 3.90
N PHE A 594 33.61 7.91 2.96
CA PHE A 594 33.71 7.48 1.57
C PHE A 594 33.11 8.52 0.63
N LYS A 595 33.27 8.29 -0.68
CA LYS A 595 32.62 9.11 -1.72
C LYS A 595 31.56 8.29 -2.43
N VAL A 596 30.34 8.79 -2.43
CA VAL A 596 29.22 8.17 -3.11
C VAL A 596 28.98 8.82 -4.47
N SER A 597 28.84 7.99 -5.49
CA SER A 597 28.47 8.38 -6.84
C SER A 597 27.09 7.88 -7.20
N PHE A 598 26.35 8.67 -7.98
CA PHE A 598 25.02 8.32 -8.47
C PHE A 598 24.99 8.29 -10.00
N SER A 599 24.15 7.43 -10.56
CA SER A 599 23.92 7.34 -12.00
C SER A 599 22.47 6.98 -12.30
N CYS A 600 21.94 7.54 -13.39
CA CYS A 600 20.60 7.27 -13.92
C CYS A 600 20.66 7.55 -15.42
N ASP A 601 19.87 6.84 -16.22
CA ASP A 601 19.73 7.10 -17.65
C ASP A 601 18.82 8.32 -17.88
N SER A 602 19.26 9.52 -17.49
CA SER A 602 18.49 10.76 -17.55
C SER A 602 19.34 11.95 -18.02
N ASP A 603 18.69 13.06 -18.39
CA ASP A 603 19.40 14.29 -18.77
C ASP A 603 20.27 14.82 -17.61
N GLN A 604 19.74 14.77 -16.38
CA GLN A 604 20.42 15.27 -15.19
C GLN A 604 19.94 14.57 -13.90
N LEU A 605 20.77 14.62 -12.85
CA LEU A 605 20.39 14.31 -11.47
C LEU A 605 20.45 15.57 -10.60
N ILE A 606 19.48 15.75 -9.71
CA ILE A 606 19.43 16.84 -8.73
C ILE A 606 19.24 16.29 -7.33
N TYR A 607 19.86 16.92 -6.32
CA TYR A 607 19.81 16.42 -4.95
C TYR A 607 19.77 17.53 -3.90
N THR A 608 19.40 17.15 -2.68
CA THR A 608 19.41 17.99 -1.48
C THR A 608 19.93 17.18 -0.28
N LEU A 609 20.50 17.90 0.69
CA LEU A 609 21.03 17.35 1.95
C LEU A 609 20.30 17.91 3.18
N ASN A 610 19.28 18.74 2.98
CA ASN A 610 18.54 19.45 4.03
C ASN A 610 17.20 18.78 4.35
N GLY A 611 16.96 17.57 3.83
CA GLY A 611 15.74 16.82 4.04
C GLY A 611 14.53 17.25 3.21
N LEU A 612 14.64 18.26 2.34
CA LEU A 612 13.56 18.66 1.42
C LEU A 612 13.68 17.95 0.08
N ASP A 613 12.57 17.66 -0.60
CA ASP A 613 12.62 17.09 -1.95
C ASP A 613 13.30 18.09 -2.94
N PRO A 614 14.23 17.65 -3.81
CA PRO A 614 14.94 18.51 -4.74
C PRO A 614 14.01 19.06 -5.83
N THR A 615 14.12 20.36 -6.11
CA THR A 615 13.46 21.02 -7.26
C THR A 615 14.50 21.71 -8.13
N MET A 616 14.10 22.27 -9.28
CA MET A 616 15.01 23.09 -10.09
C MET A 616 15.50 24.36 -9.38
N GLU A 617 14.78 24.83 -8.34
CA GLU A 617 15.15 26.04 -7.58
C GLU A 617 15.93 25.70 -6.31
N THR A 618 15.59 24.61 -5.63
CA THR A 618 16.11 24.25 -4.31
C THR A 618 17.14 23.12 -4.34
N GLY A 619 17.20 22.36 -5.44
CA GLY A 619 18.11 21.23 -5.62
C GLY A 619 19.46 21.63 -6.19
N GLN A 620 20.51 20.90 -5.80
CA GLN A 620 21.84 21.02 -6.38
C GLN A 620 22.00 20.06 -7.54
N ILE A 621 22.64 20.51 -8.63
CA ILE A 621 22.96 19.66 -9.78
C ILE A 621 24.07 18.68 -9.38
N TYR A 622 23.79 17.38 -9.51
CA TYR A 622 24.79 16.35 -9.28
C TYR A 622 25.78 16.32 -10.45
N SER A 623 27.06 16.57 -10.17
CA SER A 623 28.14 16.62 -11.18
C SER A 623 29.43 15.90 -10.78
N SER A 624 29.55 15.50 -9.51
CA SER A 624 30.70 14.77 -8.98
C SER A 624 30.30 13.97 -7.73
N PRO A 625 31.09 12.94 -7.35
CA PRO A 625 30.83 12.17 -6.13
C PRO A 625 30.70 13.04 -4.87
N ILE A 626 29.76 12.68 -3.99
CA ILE A 626 29.47 13.37 -2.72
C ILE A 626 30.27 12.71 -1.60
N GLU A 627 30.94 13.50 -0.77
CA GLU A 627 31.68 13.01 0.40
C GLU A 627 30.72 12.74 1.56
N ILE A 628 30.79 11.54 2.11
CA ILE A 628 30.05 11.10 3.29
C ILE A 628 31.07 10.89 4.41
N ASP A 629 31.10 11.83 5.36
CA ASP A 629 31.99 11.79 6.54
C ASP A 629 31.21 11.80 7.87
N LYS A 630 29.88 11.90 7.78
CA LYS A 630 28.91 11.90 8.87
C LYS A 630 27.57 11.37 8.37
N THR A 631 26.65 11.07 9.29
CA THR A 631 25.26 10.73 8.95
C THR A 631 24.64 11.75 8.01
N THR A 632 24.19 11.28 6.85
CA THR A 632 23.73 12.11 5.73
C THR A 632 22.60 11.39 5.01
N ASP A 633 21.45 12.05 4.91
CA ASP A 633 20.37 11.68 4.01
C ASP A 633 20.51 12.48 2.71
N ILE A 634 20.57 11.77 1.59
CA ILE A 634 20.60 12.36 0.25
C ILE A 634 19.25 12.10 -0.41
N ARG A 635 18.46 13.15 -0.59
CA ARG A 635 17.27 13.08 -1.46
C ARG A 635 17.70 13.41 -2.88
N ILE A 636 17.44 12.53 -3.82
CA ILE A 636 17.88 12.65 -5.22
C ILE A 636 16.73 12.35 -6.18
N ALA A 637 16.62 13.15 -7.22
CA ALA A 637 15.66 12.99 -8.31
C ALA A 637 16.37 13.12 -9.67
N TYR A 638 15.80 12.51 -10.70
CA TYR A 638 16.25 12.73 -12.07
C TYR A 638 15.40 13.79 -12.78
N VAL A 639 16.04 14.51 -13.69
CA VAL A 639 15.38 15.42 -14.63
C VAL A 639 15.53 14.85 -16.03
N ASP A 640 14.43 14.79 -16.77
CA ASP A 640 14.41 14.24 -18.12
C ASP A 640 13.35 14.95 -18.97
N GLY A 641 13.74 15.58 -20.08
CA GLY A 641 12.83 16.33 -20.93
C GLY A 641 12.06 17.46 -20.23
N GLY A 642 12.61 17.99 -19.12
CA GLY A 642 11.99 19.02 -18.28
C GLY A 642 11.02 18.49 -17.20
N PHE A 643 10.79 17.18 -17.13
CA PHE A 643 10.09 16.52 -16.04
C PHE A 643 11.06 16.20 -14.90
N ILE A 644 10.65 16.43 -13.64
CA ILE A 644 11.40 16.03 -12.43
C ILE A 644 10.69 14.81 -11.84
N SER A 645 11.44 13.73 -11.60
CA SER A 645 10.90 12.55 -10.94
C SER A 645 10.53 12.82 -9.49
N GLU A 646 9.72 11.93 -8.90
CA GLU A 646 9.73 11.80 -7.46
C GLU A 646 11.15 11.50 -6.97
N SER A 647 11.54 12.08 -5.83
CA SER A 647 12.86 11.85 -5.26
C SER A 647 12.90 10.60 -4.40
N VAL A 648 13.99 9.86 -4.52
CA VAL A 648 14.36 8.77 -3.62
C VAL A 648 15.39 9.24 -2.59
N ILE A 649 15.47 8.54 -1.47
CA ILE A 649 16.34 8.83 -0.34
C ILE A 649 17.40 7.75 -0.26
N PHE A 650 18.66 8.18 -0.18
CA PHE A 650 19.76 7.32 0.23
C PHE A 650 20.28 7.81 1.58
N SER A 651 20.07 7.01 2.61
CA SER A 651 20.54 7.29 3.97
C SER A 651 21.87 6.61 4.22
N TYR A 652 22.87 7.39 4.65
CA TYR A 652 24.19 6.87 5.02
C TYR A 652 24.50 7.29 6.46
N THR A 653 24.76 6.32 7.34
CA THR A 653 25.09 6.63 8.74
C THR A 653 26.59 6.45 9.01
N ILE A 654 27.21 7.50 9.57
CA ILE A 654 28.62 7.52 9.99
C ILE A 654 28.78 8.32 11.31
N PRO A 655 29.44 7.77 12.35
CA PRO A 655 29.86 6.37 12.47
C PRO A 655 28.63 5.46 12.54
N MET A 656 28.76 4.27 11.97
CA MET A 656 27.72 3.23 11.85
C MET A 656 26.80 3.11 13.06
N ALA A 657 25.49 3.30 12.85
CA ALA A 657 24.47 3.21 13.88
C ALA A 657 23.06 3.57 13.38
N LYS A 658 22.08 2.70 13.61
CA LYS A 658 20.67 3.06 13.48
C LYS A 658 20.19 3.58 14.83
N GLU A 659 20.06 4.90 15.01
CA GLU A 659 19.56 5.47 16.26
C GLU A 659 18.08 5.09 16.50
N LEU A 660 17.76 4.68 17.72
CA LEU A 660 16.43 4.41 18.24
C LEU A 660 16.17 5.22 19.50
N PRO A 661 14.98 5.82 19.64
CA PRO A 661 14.58 6.48 20.88
C PRO A 661 14.35 5.48 22.03
N ASP A 662 14.35 4.18 21.75
CA ASP A 662 14.18 3.13 22.76
C ASP A 662 15.37 3.08 23.72
N LYS A 663 15.09 2.86 25.01
CA LYS A 663 16.11 2.61 26.04
C LYS A 663 16.05 1.16 26.47
N ILE A 664 17.22 0.51 26.56
CA ILE A 664 17.33 -0.82 27.17
C ILE A 664 17.58 -0.66 28.67
N THR A 665 16.59 -1.04 29.49
CA THR A 665 16.66 -0.93 30.95
C THR A 665 17.44 -2.06 31.60
N SER A 666 17.72 -3.14 30.85
CA SER A 666 18.39 -4.33 31.33
C SER A 666 17.67 -4.97 32.53
N THR A 667 16.34 -5.08 32.44
CA THR A 667 15.47 -5.64 33.49
C THR A 667 14.92 -7.02 33.13
N GLY A 668 15.24 -7.53 31.95
CA GLY A 668 14.65 -8.72 31.35
C GLY A 668 13.31 -8.47 30.67
N SER A 669 12.83 -7.22 30.65
CA SER A 669 11.56 -6.87 30.01
C SER A 669 11.67 -6.93 28.49
N PHE A 670 10.81 -7.73 27.85
CA PHE A 670 10.77 -7.84 26.39
C PHE A 670 10.30 -6.53 25.72
N SER A 671 9.63 -5.63 26.44
CA SER A 671 9.26 -4.31 25.93
C SER A 671 10.45 -3.53 25.38
N ASP A 672 11.63 -3.69 25.99
CA ASP A 672 12.85 -2.99 25.61
C ASP A 672 13.42 -3.51 24.27
N TRP A 673 12.96 -4.68 23.83
CA TRP A 673 13.51 -5.43 22.71
C TRP A 673 12.52 -5.55 21.53
N VAL A 674 11.28 -5.08 21.69
CA VAL A 674 10.22 -5.25 20.69
C VAL A 674 10.50 -4.44 19.41
N ASN A 675 11.09 -3.25 19.54
CA ASN A 675 11.47 -2.39 18.41
C ASN A 675 12.91 -2.64 17.92
N ILE A 676 13.66 -3.50 18.61
CA ILE A 676 15.01 -3.89 18.20
C ILE A 676 14.89 -5.04 17.19
N LYS A 677 15.41 -4.83 15.98
CA LYS A 677 15.37 -5.84 14.92
C LYS A 677 15.99 -7.17 15.38
N SER A 678 15.47 -8.28 14.88
CA SER A 678 16.13 -9.58 15.00
C SER A 678 17.34 -9.58 14.07
N LEU A 679 18.55 -9.70 14.62
CA LEU A 679 19.78 -9.76 13.83
C LEU A 679 19.95 -11.14 13.18
N ALA A 680 19.46 -12.19 13.83
CA ALA A 680 19.48 -13.54 13.29
C ALA A 680 18.42 -14.44 13.95
N ILE A 681 17.98 -15.44 13.19
CA ILE A 681 17.19 -16.58 13.65
C ILE A 681 18.15 -17.72 14.00
N GLY A 682 17.94 -18.34 15.17
CA GLY A 682 18.81 -19.41 15.68
C GLY A 682 18.40 -20.81 15.24
N SER A 683 19.19 -21.83 15.59
CA SER A 683 18.84 -23.25 15.46
C SER A 683 18.18 -23.80 16.73
N GLY A 684 17.52 -24.95 16.61
CA GLY A 684 16.92 -25.69 17.73
C GLY A 684 16.03 -24.81 18.61
N GLU A 685 16.40 -24.66 19.87
CA GLU A 685 15.64 -23.96 20.90
C GLU A 685 15.82 -22.43 20.85
N ILE A 686 16.67 -21.89 19.96
CA ILE A 686 16.89 -20.45 19.83
C ILE A 686 15.95 -19.90 18.75
N PHE A 687 15.14 -18.91 19.11
CA PHE A 687 14.18 -18.28 18.21
C PHE A 687 14.82 -17.09 17.49
N ASP A 688 15.36 -16.12 18.24
CA ASP A 688 16.02 -14.95 17.67
C ASP A 688 17.12 -14.37 18.57
N LEU A 689 17.99 -13.61 17.93
CA LEU A 689 19.10 -12.88 18.54
C LEU A 689 18.99 -11.40 18.18
N SER A 690 19.02 -10.53 19.18
CA SER A 690 19.03 -9.08 19.05
C SER A 690 20.18 -8.47 19.84
N ALA A 691 20.64 -7.31 19.39
CA ALA A 691 21.63 -6.52 20.10
C ALA A 691 21.50 -5.04 19.75
N ALA A 692 21.91 -4.19 20.68
CA ALA A 692 22.03 -2.75 20.48
C ALA A 692 23.16 -2.21 21.36
N GLU A 693 23.62 -1.00 21.05
CA GLU A 693 24.64 -0.29 21.82
C GLU A 693 24.12 1.08 22.27
N ASP A 694 24.61 1.57 23.40
CA ASP A 694 24.58 2.99 23.72
C ASP A 694 26.00 3.53 23.93
N ALA A 695 26.14 4.78 24.36
CA ALA A 695 27.44 5.41 24.57
C ALA A 695 28.40 4.65 25.51
N GLU A 696 27.89 3.77 26.38
CA GLU A 696 28.66 3.10 27.44
C GLU A 696 28.60 1.56 27.36
N ASN A 697 27.52 0.98 26.85
CA ASN A 697 27.18 -0.43 26.98
C ASN A 697 26.78 -1.09 25.66
N LEU A 698 27.14 -2.37 25.54
CA LEU A 698 26.56 -3.31 24.58
C LEU A 698 25.49 -4.13 25.30
N TYR A 699 24.31 -4.19 24.69
CA TYR A 699 23.17 -4.97 25.12
C TYR A 699 22.96 -6.15 24.17
N LEU A 700 22.81 -7.36 24.70
CA LEU A 700 22.55 -8.57 23.92
C LEU A 700 21.31 -9.29 24.45
N TYR A 701 20.47 -9.80 23.56
CA TYR A 701 19.27 -10.56 23.92
C TYR A 701 19.11 -11.78 23.01
N ALA A 702 19.12 -12.96 23.60
CA ALA A 702 18.77 -14.19 22.91
C ALA A 702 17.44 -14.71 23.47
N ARG A 703 16.45 -14.92 22.59
CA ARG A 703 15.13 -15.44 22.94
C ARG A 703 14.98 -16.87 22.45
N GLY A 704 14.33 -17.72 23.24
CA GLY A 704 14.22 -19.14 22.95
C GLY A 704 13.47 -19.91 24.02
N SER A 705 13.65 -21.21 24.01
CA SER A 705 13.26 -22.14 25.06
C SER A 705 14.50 -22.77 25.68
N ASN A 706 14.40 -23.27 26.92
CA ASN A 706 15.53 -23.89 27.62
C ASN A 706 16.79 -23.00 27.67
N MET A 707 16.59 -21.68 27.73
CA MET A 707 17.64 -20.66 27.69
C MET A 707 18.42 -20.56 29.02
N ASN A 708 17.96 -21.25 30.06
CA ASN A 708 18.62 -21.38 31.36
C ASN A 708 19.79 -22.40 31.37
N THR A 709 20.20 -22.92 30.20
CA THR A 709 21.35 -23.81 29.98
C THR A 709 22.65 -23.02 29.71
N SER A 710 23.81 -23.67 29.49
CA SER A 710 25.07 -22.94 29.23
C SER A 710 24.92 -21.95 28.07
N SER A 711 25.42 -20.72 28.21
CA SER A 711 25.21 -19.64 27.23
C SER A 711 26.52 -18.92 26.95
N ASN A 712 26.85 -18.78 25.66
CA ASN A 712 28.09 -18.17 25.21
C ASN A 712 27.78 -17.15 24.11
N PHE A 713 28.04 -15.87 24.37
CA PHE A 713 28.09 -14.86 23.32
C PHE A 713 29.54 -14.71 22.85
N TYR A 714 29.76 -14.71 21.55
CA TYR A 714 31.07 -14.53 20.92
C TYR A 714 31.05 -13.21 20.15
N LEU A 715 32.07 -12.40 20.38
CA LEU A 715 32.15 -11.03 19.84
C LEU A 715 33.46 -10.84 19.08
N ASP A 716 33.37 -10.38 17.85
CA ASP A 716 34.48 -9.82 17.09
C ASP A 716 34.31 -8.30 17.06
N THR A 717 35.27 -7.60 17.68
CA THR A 717 35.27 -6.14 17.79
C THR A 717 36.22 -5.48 16.79
N GLY A 718 36.64 -6.21 15.75
CA GLY A 718 37.53 -5.73 14.69
C GLY A 718 39.03 -5.80 15.04
N MET A 719 39.44 -6.63 16.00
CA MET A 719 40.86 -6.82 16.32
C MET A 719 41.48 -7.97 15.49
N ASP A 720 42.74 -7.81 15.08
CA ASP A 720 43.43 -8.78 14.20
C ASP A 720 43.59 -10.20 14.79
N THR A 721 43.52 -10.36 16.12
CA THR A 721 43.76 -11.62 16.84
C THR A 721 42.48 -12.14 17.48
N GLY A 722 41.94 -13.26 17.01
CA GLY A 722 40.68 -13.83 17.50
C GLY A 722 40.58 -15.34 17.25
N ALA A 723 39.63 -15.99 17.91
CA ALA A 723 39.33 -17.41 17.76
C ALA A 723 38.52 -17.67 16.49
N ASN A 724 38.87 -18.72 15.73
CA ASN A 724 38.01 -19.22 14.66
C ASN A 724 36.90 -20.07 15.28
N ILE A 725 35.67 -19.56 15.29
CA ILE A 725 34.50 -20.32 15.70
C ILE A 725 33.87 -20.94 14.45
N TRP A 726 33.81 -22.28 14.40
CA TRP A 726 33.39 -23.02 13.20
C TRP A 726 32.00 -22.62 12.69
N SER A 727 31.11 -22.17 13.58
CA SER A 727 29.75 -21.75 13.23
C SER A 727 29.71 -20.47 12.40
N TRP A 728 30.67 -19.55 12.57
CA TRP A 728 30.68 -18.24 11.90
C TRP A 728 32.06 -17.99 11.27
N PRO A 729 32.27 -18.50 10.04
CA PRO A 729 33.58 -18.47 9.39
C PRO A 729 34.03 -17.07 8.93
N ASP A 730 33.12 -16.09 8.92
CA ASP A 730 33.35 -14.70 8.52
C ASP A 730 33.89 -13.81 9.65
N ALA A 731 33.99 -14.33 10.88
CA ALA A 731 34.38 -13.56 12.06
C ALA A 731 35.56 -14.21 12.81
N LYS A 732 36.40 -13.35 13.42
CA LYS A 732 37.47 -13.77 14.33
C LYS A 732 37.14 -13.29 15.74
N MET A 733 36.48 -14.15 16.51
CA MET A 733 35.91 -13.77 17.81
C MET A 733 37.01 -13.43 18.83
N ASN A 734 37.10 -12.17 19.23
CA ASN A 734 38.12 -11.67 20.16
C ASN A 734 37.67 -11.74 21.62
N TYR A 735 36.35 -11.73 21.87
CA TYR A 735 35.77 -11.85 23.20
C TYR A 735 34.71 -12.94 23.27
N MET A 736 34.54 -13.50 24.47
CA MET A 736 33.48 -14.44 24.79
C MET A 736 32.85 -14.04 26.12
N ILE A 737 31.52 -13.95 26.17
CA ILE A 737 30.75 -13.81 27.40
C ILE A 737 30.12 -15.17 27.69
N GLN A 738 30.68 -15.89 28.66
CA GLN A 738 30.19 -17.19 29.08
C GLN A 738 29.56 -17.05 30.47
N ASN A 739 28.25 -17.22 30.54
CA ASN A 739 27.44 -16.82 31.70
C ASN A 739 27.69 -15.32 32.01
N ASP A 740 28.02 -14.96 33.25
CA ASP A 740 28.30 -13.59 33.68
C ASP A 740 29.75 -13.15 33.48
N LYS A 741 30.64 -14.03 32.99
CA LYS A 741 32.08 -13.76 32.85
C LYS A 741 32.46 -13.37 31.43
N VAL A 742 33.29 -12.33 31.32
CA VAL A 742 33.85 -11.84 30.06
C VAL A 742 35.29 -12.33 29.91
N TYR A 743 35.59 -12.92 28.77
CA TYR A 743 36.89 -13.45 28.42
C TYR A 743 37.43 -12.77 27.17
N LYS A 744 38.75 -12.57 27.12
CA LYS A 744 39.50 -12.13 25.95
C LYS A 744 40.32 -13.28 25.37
N TYR A 745 40.33 -13.41 24.06
CA TYR A 745 41.10 -14.44 23.40
C TYR A 745 42.62 -14.17 23.49
N ALA A 746 43.39 -15.19 23.86
CA ALA A 746 44.85 -15.11 24.02
C ALA A 746 45.60 -16.21 23.23
N GLY A 747 44.91 -16.91 22.33
CA GLY A 747 45.45 -18.03 21.56
C GLY A 747 46.02 -17.67 20.18
N THR A 748 46.21 -18.71 19.37
CA THR A 748 46.72 -18.70 17.98
C THR A 748 45.61 -18.75 16.92
N GLY A 749 44.36 -18.84 17.33
CA GLY A 749 43.15 -18.85 16.48
C GLY A 749 42.50 -20.22 16.35
N SER A 750 43.19 -21.31 16.71
CA SER A 750 42.67 -22.70 16.61
C SER A 750 42.60 -23.43 17.95
N ASP A 751 43.23 -22.86 18.97
CA ASP A 751 43.28 -23.34 20.35
C ASP A 751 42.26 -22.63 21.24
N PHE A 752 41.81 -23.33 22.28
CA PHE A 752 40.89 -22.80 23.28
C PHE A 752 41.69 -22.13 24.41
N ASN A 753 42.11 -20.88 24.19
CA ASN A 753 42.85 -20.09 25.18
C ASN A 753 42.18 -18.73 25.42
N TRP A 754 41.52 -18.59 26.57
CA TRP A 754 40.66 -17.46 26.92
C TRP A 754 41.01 -16.95 28.32
N ASP A 755 41.40 -15.68 28.43
CA ASP A 755 41.73 -15.03 29.70
C ASP A 755 40.49 -14.29 30.23
N GLU A 756 40.10 -14.54 31.48
CA GLU A 756 39.00 -13.82 32.15
C GLU A 756 39.42 -12.37 32.43
N ILE A 757 38.63 -11.40 31.97
CA ILE A 757 38.96 -9.96 32.05
C ILE A 757 37.93 -9.11 32.79
N GLY A 758 36.74 -9.65 33.08
CA GLY A 758 35.69 -8.91 33.76
C GLY A 758 34.39 -9.69 33.86
N ASN A 759 33.33 -8.99 34.29
CA ASN A 759 31.98 -9.55 34.38
C ASN A 759 30.99 -8.66 33.61
N ALA A 760 29.96 -9.29 33.05
CA ALA A 760 28.79 -8.66 32.47
C ALA A 760 27.59 -8.84 33.40
N LYS A 761 26.61 -7.94 33.32
CA LYS A 761 25.31 -8.16 33.96
C LYS A 761 24.53 -9.17 33.11
N MET A 762 24.03 -10.23 33.74
CA MET A 762 23.21 -11.24 33.08
C MET A 762 21.84 -11.36 33.76
N ILE A 763 20.79 -11.40 32.96
CA ILE A 763 19.45 -11.86 33.37
C ILE A 763 19.12 -13.08 32.50
N LYS A 764 18.80 -14.19 33.15
CA LYS A 764 18.63 -15.47 32.49
C LYS A 764 17.38 -16.17 32.99
N THR A 765 16.54 -16.58 32.06
CA THR A 765 15.32 -17.34 32.34
C THR A 765 15.26 -18.57 31.44
N ASN A 766 14.18 -19.34 31.52
CA ASN A 766 13.94 -20.39 30.54
C ASN A 766 13.65 -19.85 29.13
N GLY A 767 13.15 -18.60 29.04
CA GLY A 767 12.68 -18.01 27.79
C GLY A 767 13.67 -17.06 27.10
N PHE A 768 14.68 -16.59 27.82
CA PHE A 768 15.67 -15.65 27.27
C PHE A 768 16.95 -15.57 28.08
N VAL A 769 17.98 -14.99 27.45
CA VAL A 769 19.20 -14.49 28.08
C VAL A 769 19.41 -13.04 27.66
N GLU A 770 19.47 -12.14 28.63
CA GLU A 770 19.83 -10.73 28.44
C GLU A 770 21.21 -10.46 29.07
N ILE A 771 22.06 -9.75 28.33
CA ILE A 771 23.38 -9.32 28.77
C ILE A 771 23.52 -7.81 28.63
N THR A 772 24.13 -7.20 29.64
CA THR A 772 24.69 -5.84 29.56
C THR A 772 26.19 -5.92 29.85
N VAL A 773 27.02 -5.46 28.92
CA VAL A 773 28.47 -5.40 29.11
C VAL A 773 28.97 -4.00 28.77
N SER A 774 29.87 -3.47 29.61
CA SER A 774 30.49 -2.17 29.34
C SER A 774 31.43 -2.28 28.13
N LEU A 775 31.33 -1.29 27.23
CA LEU A 775 32.23 -1.15 26.08
C LEU A 775 33.70 -1.06 26.53
N GLU A 776 33.99 -0.46 27.69
CA GLU A 776 35.34 -0.36 28.25
C GLU A 776 35.97 -1.74 28.51
N ILE A 777 35.18 -2.70 29.02
CA ILE A 777 35.65 -4.08 29.25
C ILE A 777 36.05 -4.74 27.93
N LEU A 778 35.33 -4.42 26.84
CA LEU A 778 35.64 -4.90 25.49
C LEU A 778 36.76 -4.10 24.81
N GLY A 779 37.39 -3.16 25.52
CA GLY A 779 38.46 -2.30 24.99
C GLY A 779 37.95 -1.24 24.01
N LEU A 780 36.67 -0.90 24.06
CA LEU A 780 36.01 0.05 23.17
C LEU A 780 35.70 1.35 23.91
N SER A 781 36.03 2.49 23.29
CA SER A 781 35.80 3.83 23.85
C SER A 781 34.54 4.52 23.30
N LYS A 782 33.90 3.91 22.30
CA LYS A 782 32.67 4.36 21.64
C LYS A 782 32.02 3.16 20.95
N PRO A 783 30.71 3.23 20.66
CA PRO A 783 30.02 2.22 19.85
C PRO A 783 30.67 2.03 18.48
N GLN A 784 30.63 0.80 17.98
CA GLN A 784 31.13 0.44 16.66
C GLN A 784 30.55 -0.91 16.22
N GLN A 785 30.79 -1.29 14.96
CA GLN A 785 30.37 -2.61 14.48
C GLN A 785 30.99 -3.73 15.29
N ILE A 786 30.14 -4.58 15.84
CA ILE A 786 30.53 -5.82 16.51
C ILE A 786 29.89 -6.97 15.76
N ARG A 787 30.70 -7.98 15.40
CA ARG A 787 30.13 -9.23 14.91
C ARG A 787 29.78 -10.11 16.10
N LEU A 788 28.60 -10.71 16.02
CA LEU A 788 27.96 -11.39 17.13
C LEU A 788 27.58 -12.81 16.73
N GLY A 789 27.92 -13.73 17.61
CA GLY A 789 27.38 -15.08 17.59
C GLY A 789 26.93 -15.50 18.99
N TYR A 790 25.91 -16.33 19.08
CA TYR A 790 25.39 -16.89 20.30
C TYR A 790 25.33 -18.41 20.21
N GLY A 791 25.78 -19.09 21.26
CA GLY A 791 25.73 -20.54 21.40
C GLY A 791 25.04 -20.97 22.70
N ARG A 792 23.97 -21.75 22.59
CA ARG A 792 23.25 -22.37 23.70
C ARG A 792 23.67 -23.84 23.84
N ASN A 793 24.12 -24.21 25.03
CA ASN A 793 24.54 -25.57 25.40
C ASN A 793 25.57 -26.24 24.45
N PHE A 794 26.27 -25.47 23.62
CA PHE A 794 27.12 -25.96 22.53
C PHE A 794 26.38 -26.82 21.48
N GLU A 795 25.05 -26.75 21.46
CA GLU A 795 24.18 -27.53 20.56
C GLU A 795 23.49 -26.61 19.55
N ASP A 796 22.95 -25.49 20.03
CA ASP A 796 22.23 -24.53 19.20
C ASP A 796 23.02 -23.23 19.03
N PHE A 797 22.86 -22.62 17.85
CA PHE A 797 23.60 -21.42 17.46
C PHE A 797 22.70 -20.40 16.78
N ALA A 798 22.96 -19.12 17.06
CA ALA A 798 22.38 -17.98 16.36
C ALA A 798 23.49 -16.96 16.02
N PRO A 799 23.69 -16.55 14.76
CA PRO A 799 23.12 -17.13 13.54
C PRO A 799 23.34 -18.65 13.43
N MET A 800 22.51 -19.33 12.64
CA MET A 800 22.69 -20.75 12.35
C MET A 800 24.12 -21.03 11.82
N PRO A 801 24.69 -22.22 12.06
CA PRO A 801 26.05 -22.50 11.61
C PRO A 801 26.24 -22.36 10.10
N SER A 802 27.44 -21.95 9.68
CA SER A 802 27.81 -21.62 8.28
C SER A 802 27.11 -20.38 7.70
N ARG A 803 26.41 -19.61 8.52
CA ARG A 803 25.95 -18.25 8.17
C ARG A 803 26.98 -17.22 8.58
N ASN A 804 26.87 -16.03 8.00
CA ASN A 804 27.62 -14.89 8.49
C ASN A 804 27.20 -14.60 9.92
N SER A 805 28.17 -14.25 10.76
CA SER A 805 27.95 -13.67 12.08
C SER A 805 26.97 -12.48 12.00
N ALA A 806 26.13 -12.33 13.04
CA ALA A 806 25.21 -11.21 13.13
C ALA A 806 26.00 -9.90 13.27
N ILE A 807 25.48 -8.81 12.72
CA ILE A 807 26.12 -7.51 12.79
C ILE A 807 25.33 -6.64 13.77
N VAL A 808 26.00 -6.17 14.83
CA VAL A 808 25.42 -5.18 15.75
C VAL A 808 25.58 -3.79 15.13
N ASP A 809 24.46 -3.14 14.83
CA ASP A 809 24.43 -1.86 14.12
C ASP A 809 23.30 -0.91 14.59
N THR A 810 22.69 -1.21 15.74
CA THR A 810 21.60 -0.42 16.32
C THR A 810 22.12 0.37 17.51
N LEU A 811 21.95 1.70 17.48
CA LEU A 811 22.19 2.57 18.63
C LEU A 811 20.88 2.88 19.33
N VAL A 812 20.86 2.76 20.65
CA VAL A 812 19.77 3.20 21.51
C VAL A 812 20.16 4.48 22.25
N THR A 813 19.26 5.46 22.34
CA THR A 813 19.56 6.72 23.00
C THR A 813 19.51 6.59 24.54
N THR A 814 20.47 7.20 25.24
CA THR A 814 20.50 7.19 26.72
C THR A 814 19.67 8.29 27.36
N ASN A 815 19.20 9.28 26.59
CA ASN A 815 18.22 10.29 26.98
C ASN A 815 17.90 11.17 25.77
N SER A 816 16.72 10.99 25.19
CA SER A 816 16.00 12.06 24.52
C SER A 816 14.53 11.74 24.63
N LEU A 817 13.96 11.92 25.84
CA LEU A 817 12.55 12.29 25.94
C LEU A 817 12.32 13.35 24.87
N VAL A 818 11.32 13.21 24.01
CA VAL A 818 10.81 14.37 23.28
C VAL A 818 10.58 15.45 24.33
N ASN A 819 11.48 16.43 24.39
CA ASN A 819 11.44 17.39 25.47
C ASN A 819 10.25 18.31 25.21
N LYS A 820 9.65 18.85 26.28
CA LYS A 820 8.49 19.75 26.18
C LYS A 820 8.71 20.88 25.19
N GLU A 821 9.96 21.30 25.05
CA GLU A 821 10.40 22.32 24.11
C GLU A 821 10.21 21.96 22.64
N THR A 822 10.49 20.71 22.24
CA THR A 822 10.33 20.25 20.86
C THR A 822 8.85 20.23 20.45
N ILE A 823 7.98 19.69 21.32
CA ILE A 823 6.52 19.70 21.13
C ILE A 823 6.01 21.14 20.98
N ALA A 824 6.45 22.02 21.87
CA ALA A 824 6.04 23.43 21.86
C ALA A 824 6.50 24.15 20.58
N LYS A 825 7.74 23.89 20.14
CA LYS A 825 8.30 24.47 18.92
C LYS A 825 7.53 24.05 17.67
N GLU A 826 7.23 22.76 17.51
CA GLU A 826 6.49 22.27 16.33
C GLU A 826 5.08 22.88 16.24
N GLU A 827 4.36 22.97 17.35
CA GLU A 827 3.04 23.60 17.38
C GLU A 827 3.11 25.11 17.09
N LEU A 828 4.12 25.81 17.61
CA LEU A 828 4.32 27.22 17.30
C LEU A 828 4.71 27.46 15.84
N LEU A 829 5.47 26.57 15.21
CA LEU A 829 5.84 26.69 13.80
C LEU A 829 4.62 26.66 12.87
N LYS A 830 3.58 25.89 13.20
CA LYS A 830 2.29 25.91 12.46
C LYS A 830 1.65 27.30 12.52
N THR A 831 1.66 27.91 13.70
CA THR A 831 1.13 29.26 13.93
C THR A 831 1.98 30.33 13.23
N TYR A 832 3.31 30.20 13.23
CA TYR A 832 4.23 31.11 12.55
C TYR A 832 4.00 31.13 11.03
N LYS A 833 3.79 29.94 10.43
CA LYS A 833 3.47 29.81 9.01
C LYS A 833 2.17 30.55 8.67
N ALA A 834 1.13 30.44 9.49
CA ALA A 834 -0.13 31.14 9.28
C ALA A 834 0.00 32.68 9.39
N LEU A 835 0.95 33.17 10.20
CA LEU A 835 1.27 34.60 10.33
C LEU A 835 2.29 35.10 9.29
N ASN A 836 2.67 34.25 8.33
CA ASN A 836 3.68 34.51 7.32
C ASN A 836 5.06 34.91 7.91
N ILE A 837 5.44 34.27 9.02
CA ILE A 837 6.72 34.45 9.70
C ILE A 837 7.70 33.35 9.25
N ASN A 838 8.92 33.74 8.86
CA ASN A 838 9.97 32.80 8.48
C ASN A 838 10.39 31.93 9.68
N SER A 839 10.29 30.61 9.53
CA SER A 839 10.58 29.61 10.55
C SER A 839 12.08 29.36 10.79
N ALA A 840 12.95 29.74 9.85
CA ALA A 840 14.39 29.48 9.92
C ALA A 840 15.12 30.24 11.05
N GLY A 841 14.47 31.22 11.68
CA GLY A 841 15.02 32.05 12.76
C GLY A 841 14.26 31.97 14.08
N PHE A 842 13.49 30.90 14.32
CA PHE A 842 12.73 30.72 15.57
C PHE A 842 13.68 30.66 16.79
N GLU A 843 13.43 31.53 17.77
CA GLU A 843 14.12 31.59 19.06
C GLU A 843 13.09 31.92 20.15
N TRP A 844 13.16 31.23 21.29
CA TRP A 844 12.31 31.53 22.46
C TRP A 844 12.56 32.92 23.00
N GLU A 845 11.52 33.54 23.58
CA GLU A 845 11.55 34.88 24.18
C GLU A 845 11.88 36.02 23.20
N LYS A 846 12.08 35.71 21.92
CA LYS A 846 12.44 36.69 20.90
C LYS A 846 11.20 37.23 20.21
N THR A 847 11.00 38.54 20.30
CA THR A 847 9.94 39.22 19.55
C THR A 847 10.28 39.32 18.06
N VAL A 848 9.42 38.76 17.22
CA VAL A 848 9.44 38.90 15.76
C VAL A 848 8.44 39.96 15.33
N ARG A 849 8.86 40.84 14.41
CA ARG A 849 8.02 41.91 13.84
C ARG A 849 7.66 41.60 12.39
N THR A 850 6.39 41.68 12.04
CA THR A 850 5.89 41.56 10.66
C THR A 850 4.82 42.62 10.35
N GLU A 851 4.60 42.91 9.07
CA GLU A 851 3.60 43.88 8.58
C GLU A 851 2.69 43.19 7.56
N PRO A 852 1.64 42.47 8.02
CA PRO A 852 0.77 41.70 7.13
C PRO A 852 -0.10 42.58 6.20
N ALA A 853 -0.21 43.89 6.48
CA ALA A 853 -0.86 44.87 5.63
C ALA A 853 -0.22 46.26 5.83
N THR A 854 -0.39 47.16 4.86
CA THR A 854 0.26 48.49 4.78
C THR A 854 0.14 49.34 6.06
N ASN A 855 -0.93 49.17 6.85
CA ASN A 855 -1.20 49.95 8.06
C ASN A 855 -1.25 49.12 9.36
N THR A 856 -0.93 47.83 9.30
CA THR A 856 -1.04 46.90 10.43
C THR A 856 0.33 46.31 10.75
N ILE A 857 0.75 46.46 12.00
CA ILE A 857 2.02 45.95 12.51
C ILE A 857 1.71 44.85 13.53
N LEU A 858 2.38 43.71 13.39
CA LEU A 858 2.27 42.58 14.29
C LEU A 858 3.62 42.32 14.95
N TYR A 859 3.62 42.18 16.27
CA TYR A 859 4.73 41.65 17.04
C TYR A 859 4.32 40.31 17.63
N VAL A 860 5.19 39.31 17.53
CA VAL A 860 4.92 37.94 17.99
C VAL A 860 6.09 37.48 18.84
N THR A 861 5.83 37.06 20.08
CA THR A 861 6.86 36.58 21.02
C THR A 861 6.46 35.19 21.55
N PRO A 862 7.25 34.14 21.28
CA PRO A 862 7.00 32.81 21.83
C PRO A 862 7.61 32.70 23.23
N HIS A 863 6.89 32.09 24.17
CA HIS A 863 7.35 31.88 25.54
C HIS A 863 7.27 30.41 25.93
N MET A 864 8.31 29.96 26.62
CA MET A 864 8.34 28.61 27.19
C MET A 864 7.65 28.65 28.56
N GLU A 865 6.66 27.76 28.76
CA GLU A 865 5.81 27.71 29.96
C GLU A 865 4.89 28.94 30.17
N TRP A 866 3.80 28.75 30.92
CA TRP A 866 2.84 29.83 31.18
C TRP A 866 3.42 30.81 32.18
N ASN A 867 3.58 32.07 31.79
CA ASN A 867 4.11 33.11 32.67
C ASN A 867 3.03 34.17 32.99
N ILE A 868 1.82 33.71 33.34
CA ILE A 868 0.73 34.61 33.72
C ILE A 868 0.97 35.06 35.17
N SER A 869 1.78 36.10 35.34
CA SER A 869 1.72 37.01 36.49
C SER A 869 1.84 38.44 35.95
N GLY A 870 0.72 39.14 35.80
CA GLY A 870 0.73 40.50 35.26
C GLY A 870 -0.61 41.21 35.43
N GLU A 871 -0.68 42.08 36.44
CA GLU A 871 -1.89 42.70 37.00
C GLU A 871 -2.67 43.68 36.07
N ASN A 872 -2.48 43.67 34.75
CA ASN A 872 -3.03 44.71 33.84
C ASN A 872 -3.66 44.22 32.52
N TYR A 873 -3.97 42.93 32.36
CA TYR A 873 -4.62 42.42 31.15
C TYR A 873 -6.12 42.15 31.36
N GLY A 874 -6.92 42.35 30.31
CA GLY A 874 -8.38 42.35 30.36
C GLY A 874 -9.02 40.96 30.41
N LEU A 875 -10.06 40.76 29.60
CA LEU A 875 -10.91 39.56 29.62
C LEU A 875 -10.17 38.32 29.08
N SER A 876 -10.29 37.19 29.78
CA SER A 876 -9.72 35.88 29.42
C SER A 876 -10.81 34.82 29.24
N VAL A 877 -10.61 33.90 28.30
CA VAL A 877 -11.55 32.82 27.95
C VAL A 877 -10.77 31.51 27.91
N LYS A 878 -11.30 30.46 28.56
CA LYS A 878 -10.68 29.12 28.49
C LYS A 878 -11.00 28.50 27.13
N VAL A 879 -10.08 27.72 26.59
CA VAL A 879 -10.37 26.83 25.47
C VAL A 879 -10.26 25.39 25.97
N SER A 880 -11.28 24.58 25.68
CA SER A 880 -11.28 23.16 26.04
C SER A 880 -12.02 22.37 24.96
N ASN A 881 -11.47 21.22 24.56
CA ASN A 881 -12.05 20.39 23.49
C ASN A 881 -12.31 21.17 22.19
N ASN A 882 -11.35 22.03 21.78
CA ASN A 882 -11.45 22.88 20.59
C ASN A 882 -12.65 23.84 20.59
N LYS A 883 -13.21 24.18 21.75
CA LYS A 883 -14.28 25.18 21.91
C LYS A 883 -13.92 26.21 22.98
N ALA A 884 -14.29 27.45 22.74
CA ALA A 884 -14.12 28.53 23.70
C ALA A 884 -15.21 28.42 24.79
N ASP A 885 -14.81 28.24 26.04
CA ASP A 885 -15.70 28.38 27.19
C ASP A 885 -15.77 29.85 27.55
N LEU A 886 -16.85 30.51 27.16
CA LEU A 886 -17.12 31.92 27.47
C LEU A 886 -17.31 32.20 28.97
N THR A 887 -17.24 31.18 29.82
CA THR A 887 -17.01 31.34 31.25
C THR A 887 -15.58 31.81 31.49
N PRO A 888 -15.37 32.97 32.12
CA PRO A 888 -14.03 33.50 32.23
C PRO A 888 -13.10 32.60 33.02
N TYR A 889 -11.88 32.48 32.49
CA TYR A 889 -10.84 31.61 33.01
C TYR A 889 -9.89 32.40 33.91
N TYR A 890 -9.78 31.99 35.17
CA TYR A 890 -8.91 32.62 36.15
C TYR A 890 -7.84 31.63 36.62
N HIS A 891 -6.58 32.00 36.47
CA HIS A 891 -5.48 31.31 37.12
C HIS A 891 -4.78 32.32 38.05
N GLU A 892 -4.88 32.08 39.37
CA GLU A 892 -4.19 32.79 40.46
C GLU A 892 -4.07 34.34 40.40
N LEU A 893 -5.16 35.14 40.35
CA LEU A 893 -5.24 36.52 40.91
C LEU A 893 -6.65 37.20 40.82
N ASP A 894 -6.84 38.18 41.72
CA ASP A 894 -7.87 39.21 42.07
C ASP A 894 -9.39 39.09 41.75
N SER A 895 -10.18 39.39 42.79
CA SER A 895 -11.65 39.44 42.86
C SER A 895 -12.34 40.53 42.03
N SER A 896 -11.60 41.55 41.59
CA SER A 896 -12.09 42.65 40.74
C SER A 896 -12.48 42.17 39.32
N ILE A 897 -11.92 41.06 38.85
CA ILE A 897 -12.15 40.55 37.49
C ILE A 897 -13.48 39.75 37.38
N LEU A 898 -13.96 39.17 38.49
CA LEU A 898 -15.22 38.43 38.55
C LEU A 898 -16.44 39.29 38.17
N GLU A 899 -16.39 40.59 38.47
CA GLU A 899 -17.46 41.56 38.17
C GLU A 899 -17.64 41.81 36.65
N TYR A 900 -16.56 41.66 35.88
CA TYR A 900 -16.53 41.94 34.44
C TYR A 900 -16.92 40.74 33.56
N SER A 901 -16.93 39.53 34.12
CA SER A 901 -17.29 38.27 33.44
C SER A 901 -18.68 38.25 32.80
N LYS A 902 -19.65 38.93 33.41
CA LYS A 902 -21.05 38.98 32.97
C LYS A 902 -21.26 39.63 31.61
N TYR A 903 -20.31 40.43 31.13
CA TYR A 903 -20.41 41.17 29.87
C TYR A 903 -19.96 40.35 28.64
N LEU A 904 -19.24 39.24 28.84
CA LEU A 904 -18.89 38.28 27.77
C LEU A 904 -20.08 37.41 27.34
N ARG A 905 -21.12 37.33 28.17
CA ARG A 905 -22.34 36.51 27.94
C ARG A 905 -23.52 37.32 27.37
N GLY A 906 -23.27 38.54 26.90
CA GLY A 906 -24.28 39.39 26.26
C GLY A 906 -24.76 38.84 24.90
N ASP A 907 -25.85 39.41 24.38
CA ASP A 907 -26.62 38.95 23.21
C ASP A 907 -25.89 39.12 21.84
N SER A 908 -24.60 38.81 21.79
CA SER A 908 -23.78 38.84 20.57
C SER A 908 -23.27 37.46 20.22
N LYS A 909 -24.15 36.62 19.63
CA LYS A 909 -23.78 35.34 18.98
C LYS A 909 -22.54 35.49 18.08
N ASN A 910 -22.35 36.68 17.52
CA ASN A 910 -21.25 37.01 16.63
C ASN A 910 -19.85 37.11 17.30
N PHE A 911 -19.70 37.17 18.62
CA PHE A 911 -18.36 37.18 19.24
C PHE A 911 -17.90 35.76 19.59
N GLU A 912 -18.82 34.95 20.11
CA GLU A 912 -18.63 33.54 20.41
C GLU A 912 -18.17 32.74 19.20
N ASP A 913 -18.81 32.95 18.05
CA ASP A 913 -18.50 32.23 16.82
C ASP A 913 -17.06 32.52 16.29
N ILE A 914 -16.52 33.74 16.47
CA ILE A 914 -15.11 34.04 16.14
C ILE A 914 -14.15 33.32 17.09
N LEU A 915 -14.43 33.34 18.41
CA LEU A 915 -13.58 32.67 19.39
C LEU A 915 -13.59 31.15 19.18
N ASN A 916 -14.75 30.58 18.84
CA ASN A 916 -14.89 29.17 18.49
C ASN A 916 -14.18 28.80 17.18
N LYS A 917 -13.95 29.74 16.25
CA LYS A 917 -13.10 29.52 15.08
C LYS A 917 -11.62 29.47 15.42
N PHE A 918 -11.17 30.20 16.44
CA PHE A 918 -9.80 30.16 16.95
C PHE A 918 -9.51 29.00 17.89
N ALA A 919 -10.53 28.51 18.59
CA ALA A 919 -10.39 27.47 19.61
C ALA A 919 -9.65 26.20 19.14
N PRO A 920 -9.85 25.67 17.91
CA PRO A 920 -9.07 24.54 17.41
C PRO A 920 -7.56 24.80 17.26
N THR A 921 -7.15 26.05 17.02
CA THR A 921 -5.74 26.44 16.90
C THR A 921 -5.03 26.43 18.25
N VAL A 922 -5.76 26.71 19.34
CA VAL A 922 -5.21 26.81 20.70
C VAL A 922 -5.29 25.48 21.46
N GLY A 923 -6.24 24.59 21.13
CA GLY A 923 -6.42 23.32 21.81
C GLY A 923 -6.89 23.50 23.26
N ASP A 924 -6.35 22.71 24.19
CA ASP A 924 -6.62 22.88 25.62
C ASP A 924 -5.73 23.99 26.19
N GLY A 925 -6.30 25.17 26.46
CA GLY A 925 -5.53 26.39 26.71
C GLY A 925 -6.38 27.60 27.09
N ALA A 926 -5.90 28.81 26.82
CA ALA A 926 -6.65 30.05 27.05
C ALA A 926 -6.29 31.18 26.07
N ILE A 927 -7.24 32.11 25.90
CA ILE A 927 -7.06 33.34 25.11
C ILE A 927 -7.29 34.53 26.04
N ALA A 928 -6.34 35.45 26.13
CA ALA A 928 -6.47 36.69 26.89
C ALA A 928 -6.23 37.93 26.02
N VAL A 929 -6.96 39.01 26.26
CA VAL A 929 -6.86 40.26 25.47
C VAL A 929 -6.70 41.49 26.35
N GLY A 930 -5.91 42.46 25.89
CA GLY A 930 -5.67 43.73 26.58
C GLY A 930 -5.24 44.85 25.63
N ILE A 931 -5.06 46.06 26.18
CA ILE A 931 -4.55 47.22 25.45
C ILE A 931 -3.04 47.29 25.68
N SER A 932 -2.28 47.63 24.64
CA SER A 932 -0.82 47.82 24.73
C SER A 932 -0.41 49.07 23.96
N THR A 933 0.71 49.68 24.35
CA THR A 933 1.38 50.73 23.59
C THR A 933 2.79 50.30 23.21
N ARG A 934 3.21 50.64 21.99
CA ARG A 934 4.57 50.38 21.49
C ARG A 934 4.88 51.36 20.37
N ASP A 935 6.11 51.88 20.34
CA ASP A 935 6.60 52.78 19.29
C ASP A 935 5.68 53.99 18.99
N GLY A 936 5.01 54.54 20.01
CA GLY A 936 4.07 55.65 19.86
C GLY A 936 2.69 55.27 19.30
N LEU A 937 2.37 53.97 19.22
CA LEU A 937 1.09 53.45 18.75
C LEU A 937 0.30 52.79 19.88
N ILE A 938 -1.02 52.88 19.80
CA ILE A 938 -1.96 52.14 20.65
C ILE A 938 -2.44 50.91 19.88
N GLY A 939 -2.40 49.75 20.52
CA GLY A 939 -2.73 48.47 19.92
C GLY A 939 -3.44 47.53 20.88
N THR A 940 -3.70 46.33 20.38
CA THR A 940 -4.27 45.21 21.16
C THR A 940 -3.19 44.18 21.41
N LYS A 941 -3.07 43.72 22.65
CA LYS A 941 -2.21 42.60 23.03
C LYS A 941 -3.08 41.37 23.28
N ILE A 942 -2.68 40.25 22.70
CA ILE A 942 -3.40 38.98 22.68
C ILE A 942 -2.43 37.90 23.14
N LEU A 943 -2.86 37.09 24.09
CA LEU A 943 -2.08 35.99 24.64
C LEU A 943 -2.80 34.68 24.33
N LEU A 944 -2.10 33.76 23.67
CA LEU A 944 -2.56 32.40 23.43
C LEU A 944 -1.74 31.47 24.31
N THR A 945 -2.36 30.74 25.23
CA THR A 945 -1.70 29.68 25.99
C THR A 945 -2.15 28.33 25.47
N PHE A 946 -1.20 27.42 25.32
CA PHE A 946 -1.41 26.09 24.75
C PHE A 946 -1.01 25.05 25.79
N SER A 947 -1.73 23.92 25.79
CA SER A 947 -1.32 22.68 26.43
C SER A 947 -1.45 21.55 25.41
N LYS A 948 -0.37 20.80 25.21
CA LYS A 948 -0.33 19.66 24.28
C LYS A 948 0.21 18.44 24.99
N THR A 949 -0.60 17.39 25.04
CA THR A 949 -0.16 16.07 25.52
C THR A 949 0.14 15.20 24.32
N VAL A 950 1.32 14.57 24.34
CA VAL A 950 1.73 13.53 23.38
C VAL A 950 2.05 12.28 24.19
N GLU A 951 1.60 11.13 23.70
CA GLU A 951 2.00 9.83 24.24
C GLU A 951 3.25 9.37 23.50
N ASP A 952 4.34 9.18 24.23
CA ASP A 952 5.60 8.63 23.71
C ASP A 952 6.01 7.46 24.59
N SER A 953 6.15 6.28 23.97
CA SER A 953 6.61 5.06 24.66
C SER A 953 5.76 4.69 25.90
N GLY A 954 4.44 4.93 25.84
CA GLY A 954 3.50 4.68 26.95
C GLY A 954 3.55 5.71 28.08
N VAL A 955 4.27 6.81 27.91
CA VAL A 955 4.36 7.93 28.86
C VAL A 955 3.67 9.16 28.24
N GLU A 956 2.70 9.72 28.95
CA GLU A 956 2.10 11.00 28.58
C GLU A 956 3.02 12.17 28.93
N ILE A 957 3.42 12.94 27.92
CA ILE A 957 4.23 14.14 28.07
C ILE A 957 3.34 15.36 27.77
N GLU A 958 2.99 16.12 28.81
CA GLU A 958 2.29 17.41 28.68
C GLU A 958 3.30 18.56 28.52
N SER A 959 3.21 19.28 27.40
CA SER A 959 3.93 20.53 27.14
C SER A 959 2.99 21.73 27.25
N LYS A 960 3.42 22.77 27.98
CA LYS A 960 2.70 24.03 28.15
C LYS A 960 3.56 25.18 27.64
N PHE A 961 2.99 26.02 26.79
CA PHE A 961 3.69 27.14 26.18
C PHE A 961 2.72 28.27 25.86
N GLN A 962 3.27 29.43 25.50
CA GLN A 962 2.50 30.64 25.30
C GLN A 962 3.00 31.38 24.05
N LEU A 963 2.07 32.01 23.33
CA LEU A 963 2.35 32.92 22.23
C LEU A 963 1.75 34.29 22.55
N GLU A 964 2.61 35.28 22.69
CA GLU A 964 2.23 36.68 22.83
C GLU A 964 2.15 37.33 21.45
N ILE A 965 1.04 38.02 21.17
CA ILE A 965 0.78 38.70 19.91
C ILE A 965 0.35 40.14 20.22
N GLU A 966 1.06 41.12 19.67
CA GLU A 966 0.69 42.53 19.77
C GLU A 966 0.39 43.10 18.39
N LEU A 967 -0.77 43.74 18.28
CA LEU A 967 -1.35 44.23 17.03
C LEU A 967 -1.54 45.74 17.10
N TYR A 968 -0.87 46.48 16.22
CA TYR A 968 -0.95 47.94 16.15
C TYR A 968 -1.43 48.39 14.77
N ASN A 969 -2.26 49.43 14.75
CA ASN A 969 -2.67 50.08 13.50
C ASN A 969 -2.16 51.52 13.45
N ARG A 970 -1.54 51.90 12.33
CA ARG A 970 -1.03 53.26 12.11
C ARG A 970 -2.21 54.24 11.95
N PRO A 971 -2.20 55.42 12.59
CA PRO A 971 -3.12 56.51 12.25
C PRO A 971 -2.97 56.88 10.78
N PHE A 972 -4.09 57.05 10.07
CA PHE A 972 -4.11 57.44 8.65
C PHE A 972 -4.82 58.79 8.48
N ALA A 973 -4.56 59.46 7.34
CA ALA A 973 -5.11 60.77 7.06
C ALA A 973 -6.65 60.75 7.08
N GLY A 974 -7.26 61.56 7.95
CA GLY A 974 -8.72 61.58 8.16
C GLY A 974 -9.22 60.74 9.33
N SER A 975 -8.33 60.21 10.18
CA SER A 975 -8.69 59.54 11.45
C SER A 975 -9.66 60.40 12.29
N PRO A 976 -10.69 59.80 12.92
CA PRO A 976 -11.67 60.51 13.75
C PRO A 976 -11.09 61.08 15.07
N ILE A 977 -9.87 60.72 15.45
CA ILE A 977 -9.12 61.28 16.58
C ILE A 977 -7.98 62.20 16.08
N PRO A 978 -7.88 63.47 16.54
CA PRO A 978 -6.78 64.37 16.16
C PRO A 978 -5.41 63.92 16.71
N ASP A 979 -4.32 64.16 15.95
CA ASP A 979 -2.95 63.76 16.32
C ASP A 979 -2.53 64.15 17.75
N PRO A 980 -2.80 65.36 18.28
CA PRO A 980 -2.43 65.71 19.66
C PRO A 980 -3.18 64.89 20.72
N ALA A 981 -4.45 64.53 20.46
CA ALA A 981 -5.26 63.72 21.37
C ALA A 981 -4.86 62.24 21.32
N TYR A 982 -4.47 61.74 20.15
CA TYR A 982 -3.91 60.40 20.01
C TYR A 982 -2.60 60.26 20.77
N ASN A 983 -1.69 61.22 20.65
CA ASN A 983 -0.41 61.20 21.37
C ASN A 983 -0.59 61.31 22.88
N GLN A 984 -1.52 62.15 23.36
CA GLN A 984 -1.84 62.21 24.80
C GLN A 984 -2.39 60.88 25.29
N LEU A 985 -3.30 60.25 24.53
CA LEU A 985 -3.84 58.93 24.90
C LEU A 985 -2.76 57.84 24.92
N VAL A 986 -1.78 57.90 24.00
CA VAL A 986 -0.60 57.02 24.03
C VAL A 986 0.19 57.23 25.33
N GLU A 987 0.44 58.49 25.72
CA GLU A 987 1.15 58.81 26.96
C GLU A 987 0.38 58.33 28.19
N ASP A 988 -0.93 58.58 28.26
CA ASP A 988 -1.80 58.19 29.38
C ASP A 988 -1.86 56.67 29.56
N ILE A 989 -1.90 55.90 28.45
CA ILE A 989 -1.85 54.43 28.49
C ILE A 989 -0.46 53.94 28.91
N THR A 990 0.60 54.56 28.37
CA THR A 990 1.99 54.16 28.65
C THR A 990 2.40 54.46 30.09
N SER A 991 1.87 55.55 30.68
CA SER A 991 2.12 55.94 32.07
C SER A 991 1.24 55.17 33.08
N GLY A 992 0.23 54.43 32.60
CA GLY A 992 -0.74 53.73 33.44
C GLY A 992 -1.80 54.64 34.08
N GLU A 993 -1.86 55.93 33.69
CA GLU A 993 -2.88 56.88 34.15
C GLU A 993 -4.26 56.62 33.51
N PHE A 994 -4.27 55.99 32.34
CA PHE A 994 -5.49 55.59 31.64
C PHE A 994 -6.13 54.34 32.26
N LYS A 995 -7.38 54.48 32.74
CA LYS A 995 -8.20 53.36 33.24
C LYS A 995 -9.37 53.08 32.30
N PRO A 996 -9.24 52.11 31.36
CA PRO A 996 -10.28 51.84 30.37
C PRO A 996 -11.57 51.33 31.03
N THR A 997 -12.71 51.74 30.49
CA THR A 997 -14.00 51.14 30.85
C THR A 997 -14.16 49.77 30.19
N VAL A 998 -15.01 48.92 30.77
CA VAL A 998 -15.29 47.55 30.29
C VAL A 998 -15.72 47.51 28.82
N ILE A 999 -16.54 48.48 28.40
CA ILE A 999 -17.04 48.57 27.01
C ILE A 999 -15.89 48.90 26.04
N GLN A 1000 -14.90 49.69 26.48
CA GLN A 1000 -13.73 50.04 25.68
C GLN A 1000 -12.77 48.84 25.54
N ILE A 1001 -12.56 48.07 26.62
CA ILE A 1001 -11.76 46.83 26.57
C ILE A 1001 -12.43 45.79 25.66
N LEU A 1002 -13.74 45.60 25.76
CA LEU A 1002 -14.51 44.70 24.88
C LEU A 1002 -14.44 45.15 23.42
N GLY A 1003 -14.65 46.44 23.15
CA GLY A 1003 -14.59 46.99 21.79
C GLY A 1003 -13.22 46.78 21.14
N ILE A 1004 -12.14 47.02 21.88
CA ILE A 1004 -10.76 46.86 21.36
C ILE A 1004 -10.41 45.37 21.22
N GLY A 1005 -10.74 44.54 22.21
CA GLY A 1005 -10.49 43.10 22.19
C GLY A 1005 -11.24 42.38 21.07
N MET A 1006 -12.53 42.67 20.87
CA MET A 1006 -13.34 42.09 19.79
C MET A 1006 -12.74 42.40 18.41
N VAL A 1007 -12.30 43.64 18.21
CA VAL A 1007 -11.73 44.06 16.93
C VAL A 1007 -10.33 43.48 16.73
N GLY A 1008 -9.51 43.37 17.79
CA GLY A 1008 -8.21 42.70 17.74
C GLY A 1008 -8.30 41.22 17.38
N VAL A 1009 -9.21 40.47 18.01
CA VAL A 1009 -9.45 39.06 17.70
C VAL A 1009 -10.02 38.89 16.29
N ALA A 1010 -10.95 39.75 15.86
CA ALA A 1010 -11.47 39.74 14.50
C ALA A 1010 -10.38 40.04 13.44
N THR A 1011 -9.42 40.91 13.77
CA THR A 1011 -8.28 41.20 12.90
C THR A 1011 -7.37 39.98 12.77
N LEU A 1012 -7.06 39.30 13.87
CA LEU A 1012 -6.33 38.03 13.80
C LEU A 1012 -7.12 36.99 13.01
N ALA A 1013 -8.44 36.89 13.19
CA ALA A 1013 -9.26 35.91 12.48
C ALA A 1013 -9.13 36.05 10.96
N LEU A 1014 -9.14 37.30 10.47
CA LEU A 1014 -8.91 37.59 9.06
C LEU A 1014 -7.51 37.22 8.59
N ILE A 1015 -6.48 37.37 9.44
CA ILE A 1015 -5.11 37.00 9.10
C ILE A 1015 -4.97 35.47 9.00
N PHE A 1016 -5.55 34.72 9.94
CA PHE A 1016 -5.45 33.25 9.96
C PHE A 1016 -6.35 32.55 8.93
N PHE A 1017 -7.56 33.06 8.68
CA PHE A 1017 -8.60 32.39 7.90
C PHE A 1017 -8.95 33.10 6.58
N GLY A 1018 -8.31 34.23 6.27
CA GLY A 1018 -8.42 34.91 5.00
C GLY A 1018 -9.87 35.30 4.62
N SER A 1019 -10.24 35.04 3.37
CA SER A 1019 -11.54 35.46 2.82
C SER A 1019 -12.75 34.70 3.39
N GLU A 1020 -12.53 33.54 3.99
CA GLU A 1020 -13.59 32.65 4.50
C GLU A 1020 -14.41 33.28 5.64
N ILE A 1021 -13.83 34.25 6.36
CA ILE A 1021 -14.45 34.86 7.54
C ILE A 1021 -14.86 36.33 7.34
N ILE A 1022 -14.69 36.87 6.12
CA ILE A 1022 -14.99 38.29 5.79
C ILE A 1022 -16.44 38.66 6.14
N THR A 1023 -17.41 37.84 5.73
CA THR A 1023 -18.84 38.09 5.96
C THR A 1023 -19.18 38.20 7.44
N PHE A 1024 -18.52 37.37 8.25
CA PHE A 1024 -18.73 37.30 9.68
C PHE A 1024 -18.12 38.51 10.40
N VAL A 1025 -16.87 38.86 10.08
CA VAL A 1025 -16.18 40.03 10.63
C VAL A 1025 -16.86 41.34 10.23
N GLY A 1026 -17.39 41.41 9.01
CA GLY A 1026 -18.16 42.56 8.53
C GLY A 1026 -19.43 42.83 9.36
N THR A 1027 -20.08 41.78 9.87
CA THR A 1027 -21.32 41.89 10.67
C THR A 1027 -21.08 42.45 12.08
N ILE A 1028 -19.86 42.33 12.60
CA ILE A 1028 -19.48 42.77 13.96
C ILE A 1028 -19.06 44.24 13.97
N ILE A 1029 -18.39 44.68 12.91
CA ILE A 1029 -17.58 45.91 12.95
C ILE A 1029 -18.35 47.12 12.39
N ILE A 1030 -19.52 46.93 11.78
CA ILE A 1030 -20.24 48.05 11.16
C ILE A 1030 -21.77 47.85 11.13
N GLY A 1031 -22.50 48.80 11.70
CA GLY A 1031 -23.90 49.05 11.35
C GLY A 1031 -24.06 49.82 10.03
N ILE A 1032 -23.34 49.45 8.95
CA ILE A 1032 -23.41 50.10 7.62
C ILE A 1032 -23.56 49.04 6.52
N THR A 1033 -24.49 49.27 5.59
CA THR A 1033 -24.90 48.41 4.47
C THR A 1033 -23.92 48.40 3.28
N ALA A 1034 -22.61 48.22 3.50
CA ALA A 1034 -21.63 48.08 2.41
C ALA A 1034 -21.09 46.64 2.30
N VAL A 1035 -21.03 46.11 1.08
CA VAL A 1035 -20.50 44.76 0.77
C VAL A 1035 -18.97 44.83 0.72
N ILE A 1036 -18.30 44.19 1.67
CA ILE A 1036 -16.82 44.04 1.70
C ILE A 1036 -16.46 42.73 0.99
N VAL A 1037 -15.51 42.75 0.06
CA VAL A 1037 -15.20 41.58 -0.80
C VAL A 1037 -13.74 41.11 -0.65
N THR A 1038 -12.85 41.93 -0.09
CA THR A 1038 -11.43 41.57 0.08
C THR A 1038 -10.92 41.73 1.53
N VAL A 1039 -9.88 40.96 1.89
CA VAL A 1039 -9.23 41.04 3.22
C VAL A 1039 -8.64 42.43 3.47
N VAL A 1040 -8.07 43.06 2.44
CA VAL A 1040 -7.46 44.39 2.54
C VAL A 1040 -8.52 45.46 2.86
N GLU A 1041 -9.68 45.41 2.20
CA GLU A 1041 -10.81 46.31 2.51
C GLU A 1041 -11.34 46.09 3.92
N ALA A 1042 -11.45 44.83 4.37
CA ALA A 1042 -11.87 44.51 5.73
C ALA A 1042 -10.92 45.09 6.78
N LEU A 1043 -9.60 44.94 6.60
CA LEU A 1043 -8.58 45.48 7.50
C LEU A 1043 -8.58 47.01 7.57
N LEU A 1044 -8.87 47.70 6.46
CA LEU A 1044 -8.99 49.16 6.43
C LEU A 1044 -10.20 49.67 7.22
N VAL A 1045 -11.35 49.00 7.10
CA VAL A 1045 -12.56 49.31 7.87
C VAL A 1045 -12.31 49.08 9.36
N ILE A 1046 -11.69 47.95 9.70
CA ILE A 1046 -11.28 47.60 11.07
C ILE A 1046 -10.42 48.71 11.67
N GLY A 1047 -9.39 49.15 10.93
CA GLY A 1047 -8.54 50.26 11.35
C GLY A 1047 -9.34 51.54 11.64
N ASN A 1048 -10.31 51.90 10.78
CA ASN A 1048 -11.22 53.02 11.02
C ASN A 1048 -12.06 52.86 12.29
N SER A 1049 -12.62 51.67 12.52
CA SER A 1049 -13.42 51.38 13.72
C SER A 1049 -12.57 51.46 15.00
N ILE A 1050 -11.34 50.93 14.97
CA ILE A 1050 -10.37 51.04 16.08
C ILE A 1050 -10.09 52.52 16.38
N MET A 1051 -9.77 53.32 15.36
CA MET A 1051 -9.49 54.75 15.55
C MET A 1051 -10.73 55.52 16.04
N GLY A 1052 -11.94 55.12 15.61
CA GLY A 1052 -13.20 55.65 16.12
C GLY A 1052 -13.47 55.30 17.59
N ILE A 1053 -13.07 54.11 18.03
CA ILE A 1053 -13.10 53.71 19.44
C ILE A 1053 -12.10 54.56 20.24
N PHE A 1054 -10.87 54.73 19.75
CA PHE A 1054 -9.88 55.61 20.39
C PHE A 1054 -10.31 57.08 20.44
N ALA A 1055 -10.99 57.59 19.40
CA ALA A 1055 -11.56 58.94 19.40
C ALA A 1055 -12.59 59.17 20.50
N LYS A 1056 -13.44 58.16 20.77
CA LYS A 1056 -14.40 58.17 21.90
C LYS A 1056 -13.74 57.97 23.26
N ILE A 1057 -12.52 57.45 23.29
CA ILE A 1057 -11.74 57.26 24.52
C ILE A 1057 -11.03 58.56 24.90
N ALA A 1058 -10.51 59.30 23.91
CA ALA A 1058 -9.73 60.53 24.11
C ALA A 1058 -10.59 61.79 24.32
N GLY A 1059 -11.86 61.77 23.92
CA GLY A 1059 -12.83 62.86 24.13
C GLY A 1059 -13.80 62.54 25.26
#